data_AF-A0A8S3V9C1-F1
#
_entry.id   AF-A0A8S3V9C1-F1
#
_cell.length_a   1.000
_cell.length_b   1.000
_cell.length_c   1.000
_cell.angle_alpha   90.00
_cell.angle_beta   90.00
_cell.angle_gamma   90.00
#
_symmetry.space_group_name_H-M   'P 1'
#
loop_
_entity.id
_entity.type
_entity.pdbx_description
1 polymer ?
#
loop_
_entity_poly.entity_id
_entity_poly.type
_entity_poly.pdbx_seq_one_letter_code
_entity_poly.pdbx_strand_id
1 'polypeptide(L)'
;MQTMLDLVCPICGVSFPDIQLIRLIILVTGKALTTIVTNYSTLISEAASPFWYRKATAFIEVLDIPSNRITGIELNIPDTPNIYLISVYLPAVTQSYELFSKEVEILIDVYNIYSTMGTVVLMGDFNCKIEGPRYTFDYDKRSDSFRSFMQECNLRSLHLETNGIGPVCTFQSYQGGPKTAIDHIIVSIENLTKLKKIQVPDEHMFNVSDHKPIRCSFALSDNTNYVSKDDDLTVQRRISWTKAVQNGAIADYSFAVSQFLWDIKSPTATPANIEQYYSEIVNAILRADMETLPGKQYVKHLKPYWTKTVKEYHTIMRLQRRTWIENGKFHDRNDKHYSDYKSAKLNFRKQLELAYENYISEINRKIEESVDCDQRFVWSVIKSGRKSVSHCQQLNISGIQLISSDEIRDGWVTHFQSVFSFDSNLINPVNEKAIDNTINDLLETVRTNTNEKIEELTFDELYKLCDNLPCNKSQVFINDLLKQLDESPYGSMLFNLRVSSTVQADDIALISTTSKCMKTLIDICQTYSENWGFRFSSAKSEVLKFCSSKCATISQPLKLYGADIPVVISTKHVGILLNAEFKSMSRTLNACRILRATALSVMKSGIHPSFLNPLTCSKIVFQMCYPKAMFACELWYGLSNTELTMLERSHKYICKTIQGLPARTRSDKCTSLLGWLPVECYIDKCKLQFFGRLCRMDNNLLPKRILLLRLLEFRNKCSKKQDGFVPDLIKIAVKYDLINFVEDFVKSGSFPSKAVWNRYISTSIANSENNRWQQRISVDSDFEIFRKIHKHIVPHRAWVIAKTNPNFREGAKVIVDLCSVIRSEESPLLCDKCGQFFYNIIEHIMCMCDRLSDLRAKLWEDLISINPIVFSVYLDNLTSSTFTATLLSCYTEYDLDNDNSIYFSKTCITHVQRIINRGRFTRSMESFRLGQYALSVLNIWKTSPVKRVCDRVKDRTQSNTYARSFMDGCAQGYQHCSNLLGEFQRVDGDIEDKAEWLKDKTVFYLDILKTRAINHPRIVDLRTRWSNLNDDKKFWYSVLLVITLFLLVADVQNENGLFQLVTWPVCKTMFTVLYEMLRILFYIPVRPVFGLIRCAIEVLWILVDIVINTILCLMNIVTILLLLPAT
;
A
#
# COMPACT_ATOMS: atom_id res chain seq x y z
N MET A 1 -3.17 -6.28 18.98
CA MET A 1 -3.71 -5.95 17.64
C MET A 1 -3.34 -7.03 16.62
N GLN A 2 -2.09 -7.49 16.52
CA GLN A 2 -1.76 -8.83 15.97
C GLN A 2 -2.41 -9.95 16.81
N THR A 3 -2.42 -9.70 18.11
CA THR A 3 -3.18 -10.35 19.18
C THR A 3 -4.71 -10.49 18.90
N MET A 4 -5.34 -9.55 18.18
CA MET A 4 -6.76 -9.68 17.80
C MET A 4 -6.95 -10.40 16.45
N LEU A 5 -5.87 -10.61 15.69
CA LEU A 5 -5.87 -11.38 14.45
C LEU A 5 -5.71 -12.88 14.73
N ASP A 6 -5.12 -13.28 15.86
CA ASP A 6 -5.01 -14.70 16.25
C ASP A 6 -6.27 -15.25 16.94
N LEU A 7 -7.27 -14.39 17.23
CA LEU A 7 -8.61 -14.81 17.67
C LEU A 7 -9.57 -15.15 16.51
N VAL A 8 -9.15 -14.95 15.24
CA VAL A 8 -9.99 -15.26 14.07
C VAL A 8 -9.19 -16.02 12.99
N CYS A 9 -9.17 -17.34 13.16
CA CYS A 9 -9.04 -18.43 12.17
C CYS A 9 -7.68 -19.18 12.15
N PRO A 10 -7.60 -20.53 12.22
CA PRO A 10 -8.66 -21.55 12.08
C PRO A 10 -8.79 -22.51 13.30
N ILE A 11 -9.99 -22.69 13.85
CA ILE A 11 -10.35 -24.02 14.38
C ILE A 11 -10.55 -24.90 13.15
N CYS A 12 -9.48 -25.61 12.83
CA CYS A 12 -9.36 -26.81 12.02
C CYS A 12 -10.12 -26.84 10.68
N GLY A 13 -9.35 -26.72 9.60
CA GLY A 13 -9.58 -27.52 8.41
C GLY A 13 -9.27 -28.99 8.68
N VAL A 14 -10.05 -29.61 9.57
CA VAL A 14 -10.27 -31.06 9.54
C VAL A 14 -11.68 -31.21 8.97
N SER A 15 -11.79 -31.87 7.83
CA SER A 15 -13.04 -32.46 7.37
C SER A 15 -13.47 -33.51 8.39
N PHE A 16 -14.32 -33.10 9.35
CA PHE A 16 -15.26 -34.03 9.98
C PHE A 16 -16.66 -33.50 9.69
N PRO A 17 -17.54 -34.30 9.09
CA PRO A 17 -18.79 -33.79 8.60
C PRO A 17 -19.84 -34.10 9.66
N ASP A 18 -20.36 -33.08 10.32
CA ASP A 18 -21.46 -33.25 11.29
C ASP A 18 -22.20 -31.93 11.46
N ILE A 19 -23.47 -31.93 11.05
CA ILE A 19 -24.44 -30.83 11.22
C ILE A 19 -25.00 -30.80 12.66
N GLN A 20 -24.32 -31.39 13.65
CA GLN A 20 -24.86 -31.50 15.03
C GLN A 20 -24.27 -30.53 16.07
N LEU A 21 -23.50 -29.51 15.68
CA LEU A 21 -23.00 -28.49 16.64
C LEU A 21 -23.46 -27.08 16.29
N ILE A 22 -24.39 -26.53 17.07
CA ILE A 22 -24.63 -25.08 17.10
C ILE A 22 -23.43 -24.43 17.78
N ARG A 23 -22.51 -23.88 16.98
CA ARG A 23 -21.42 -23.04 17.49
C ARG A 23 -21.97 -21.64 17.78
N LEU A 24 -22.42 -21.41 19.01
CA LEU A 24 -22.73 -20.07 19.51
C LEU A 24 -21.45 -19.46 20.11
N ILE A 25 -21.02 -18.29 19.63
CA ILE A 25 -19.89 -17.54 20.21
C ILE A 25 -20.47 -16.26 20.79
N ILE A 26 -20.65 -16.21 22.12
CA ILE A 26 -21.14 -15.02 22.82
C ILE A 26 -19.95 -14.30 23.44
N LEU A 27 -19.63 -13.12 22.90
CA LEU A 27 -18.59 -12.23 23.39
C LEU A 27 -19.19 -11.27 24.43
N VAL A 28 -18.92 -11.52 25.70
CA VAL A 28 -19.20 -10.58 26.80
C VAL A 28 -18.03 -9.61 26.87
N THR A 29 -18.05 -8.52 26.10
CA THR A 29 -17.13 -7.39 26.33
C THR A 29 -17.82 -6.08 25.97
N GLY A 30 -17.96 -5.19 26.96
CA GLY A 30 -18.38 -3.81 26.75
C GLY A 30 -17.42 -3.06 25.82
N LYS A 31 -17.98 -2.33 24.85
CA LYS A 31 -17.28 -1.36 23.98
C LYS A 31 -16.11 -1.89 23.13
N ALA A 32 -16.37 -2.79 22.17
CA ALA A 32 -15.57 -2.86 20.92
C ALA A 32 -16.19 -3.82 19.89
N LEU A 33 -17.22 -3.42 19.13
CA LEU A 33 -17.88 -4.36 18.20
C LEU A 33 -18.46 -3.70 16.94
N THR A 34 -17.59 -3.18 16.07
CA THR A 34 -17.96 -2.76 14.70
C THR A 34 -17.50 -3.73 13.62
N THR A 35 -16.78 -4.81 13.97
CA THR A 35 -16.03 -5.64 13.01
C THR A 35 -16.62 -7.06 12.79
N ILE A 36 -17.59 -7.52 13.57
CA ILE A 36 -18.03 -8.95 13.59
C ILE A 36 -19.32 -9.24 12.79
N VAL A 37 -20.02 -8.21 12.29
CA VAL A 37 -21.42 -8.30 11.80
C VAL A 37 -21.58 -8.95 10.40
N THR A 38 -20.51 -9.36 9.71
CA THR A 38 -20.65 -9.94 8.35
C THR A 38 -21.17 -11.38 8.34
N ASN A 39 -20.81 -12.19 9.34
CA ASN A 39 -21.21 -13.62 9.44
C ASN A 39 -22.14 -13.91 10.62
N TYR A 40 -22.37 -12.95 11.51
CA TYR A 40 -23.15 -13.09 12.72
C TYR A 40 -24.30 -12.07 12.76
N SER A 41 -25.45 -12.50 13.25
CA SER A 41 -26.58 -11.63 13.64
C SER A 41 -26.42 -11.22 15.11
N THR A 42 -27.00 -10.09 15.51
CA THR A 42 -26.87 -9.53 16.86
C THR A 42 -28.14 -8.78 17.29
N LEU A 43 -28.38 -8.71 18.60
CA LEU A 43 -29.36 -7.84 19.21
C LEU A 43 -28.65 -6.61 19.80
N ILE A 44 -28.99 -5.40 19.36
CA ILE A 44 -28.39 -4.16 19.88
C ILE A 44 -29.16 -3.76 21.14
N SER A 45 -28.52 -3.88 22.31
CA SER A 45 -29.00 -3.34 23.58
C SER A 45 -27.87 -2.61 24.31
N GLU A 46 -28.19 -1.91 25.41
CA GLU A 46 -27.17 -1.29 26.28
C GLU A 46 -26.38 -2.34 27.11
N ALA A 47 -26.74 -3.63 27.01
CA ALA A 47 -26.14 -4.77 27.69
C ALA A 47 -25.04 -5.47 26.86
N ALA A 48 -24.47 -6.57 27.39
CA ALA A 48 -23.71 -7.52 26.60
C ALA A 48 -24.58 -8.07 25.46
N SER A 49 -24.17 -7.86 24.20
CA SER A 49 -24.98 -8.26 23.05
C SER A 49 -24.73 -9.72 22.68
N PRO A 50 -25.75 -10.58 22.59
CA PRO A 50 -25.59 -11.93 22.07
C PRO A 50 -25.24 -11.89 20.57
N PHE A 51 -24.30 -12.76 20.17
CA PHE A 51 -23.91 -12.97 18.77
C PHE A 51 -24.12 -14.43 18.37
N TRP A 52 -24.69 -14.64 17.19
CA TRP A 52 -24.90 -15.99 16.63
C TRP A 52 -24.66 -16.00 15.12
N TYR A 53 -24.29 -17.16 14.56
CA TYR A 53 -24.06 -17.26 13.12
C TYR A 53 -25.33 -16.94 12.33
N ARG A 54 -25.20 -16.17 11.25
CA ARG A 54 -26.33 -15.74 10.40
C ARG A 54 -27.16 -16.89 9.82
N LYS A 55 -26.58 -18.09 9.72
CA LYS A 55 -27.29 -19.31 9.30
C LYS A 55 -28.26 -19.82 10.36
N ALA A 56 -27.98 -19.55 11.64
CA ALA A 56 -28.85 -19.93 12.77
C ALA A 56 -30.03 -18.97 12.96
N THR A 57 -30.06 -17.82 12.26
CA THR A 57 -31.12 -16.81 12.39
C THR A 57 -32.51 -17.36 12.08
N ALA A 58 -32.62 -18.40 11.27
CA ALA A 58 -33.91 -19.04 10.99
C ALA A 58 -34.52 -19.79 12.19
N PHE A 59 -33.71 -20.08 13.21
CA PHE A 59 -34.09 -20.85 14.40
C PHE A 59 -34.09 -19.97 15.67
N ILE A 60 -34.04 -18.64 15.53
CA ILE A 60 -33.88 -17.72 16.67
C ILE A 60 -35.03 -16.74 16.71
N GLU A 61 -35.69 -16.68 17.87
CA GLU A 61 -36.68 -15.67 18.21
C GLU A 61 -36.18 -14.80 19.36
N VAL A 62 -36.56 -13.53 19.35
CA VAL A 62 -36.13 -12.55 20.37
C VAL A 62 -37.19 -12.48 21.45
N LEU A 63 -36.77 -12.57 22.72
CA LEU A 63 -37.66 -12.44 23.86
C LEU A 63 -37.89 -10.96 24.19
N ASP A 64 -39.14 -10.59 24.48
CA ASP A 64 -39.49 -9.26 24.96
C ASP A 64 -39.28 -9.20 26.49
N ILE A 65 -38.23 -8.51 26.93
CA ILE A 65 -37.86 -8.38 28.34
C ILE A 65 -37.80 -6.88 28.69
N PRO A 66 -38.52 -6.42 29.72
CA PRO A 66 -38.61 -5.00 30.07
C PRO A 66 -37.36 -4.50 30.85
N SER A 67 -36.16 -4.77 30.33
CA SER A 67 -34.88 -4.30 30.87
C SER A 67 -33.95 -3.87 29.74
N ASN A 68 -33.16 -2.81 29.95
CA ASN A 68 -32.08 -2.42 29.05
C ASN A 68 -30.77 -3.16 29.34
N ARG A 69 -30.73 -3.98 30.40
CA ARG A 69 -29.56 -4.71 30.91
C ARG A 69 -29.67 -6.23 30.78
N ILE A 70 -30.87 -6.73 30.54
CA ILE A 70 -31.17 -8.15 30.34
C ILE A 70 -31.81 -8.32 28.97
N THR A 71 -31.28 -9.21 28.15
CA THR A 71 -31.84 -9.55 26.84
C THR A 71 -31.91 -11.06 26.67
N GLY A 72 -32.86 -11.56 25.88
CA GLY A 72 -33.05 -12.99 25.73
C GLY A 72 -33.38 -13.40 24.29
N ILE A 73 -32.99 -14.62 23.94
CA ILE A 73 -33.39 -15.27 22.69
C ILE A 73 -33.86 -16.70 22.97
N GLU A 74 -34.82 -17.16 22.17
CA GLU A 74 -35.27 -18.55 22.08
C GLU A 74 -34.62 -19.24 20.88
N LEU A 75 -34.13 -20.46 21.08
CA LEU A 75 -33.62 -21.34 20.02
C LEU A 75 -34.68 -22.41 19.67
N ASN A 76 -35.34 -22.22 18.53
CA ASN A 76 -36.36 -23.11 17.98
C ASN A 76 -35.73 -24.12 17.01
N ILE A 77 -35.06 -25.13 17.56
CA ILE A 77 -34.42 -26.20 16.78
C ILE A 77 -35.38 -27.39 16.72
N PRO A 78 -35.69 -27.91 15.51
CA PRO A 78 -36.56 -29.07 15.35
C PRO A 78 -36.09 -30.26 16.19
N ASP A 79 -37.05 -30.96 16.81
CA ASP A 79 -36.84 -32.19 17.59
C ASP A 79 -35.96 -32.05 18.85
N THR A 80 -35.80 -30.82 19.38
CA THR A 80 -35.13 -30.56 20.66
C THR A 80 -36.01 -29.72 21.59
N PRO A 81 -35.90 -29.86 22.93
CA PRO A 81 -36.59 -28.98 23.87
C PRO A 81 -36.14 -27.52 23.68
N ASN A 82 -37.06 -26.56 23.85
CA ASN A 82 -36.76 -25.14 23.70
C ASN A 82 -35.60 -24.71 24.62
N ILE A 83 -34.67 -23.93 24.07
CA ILE A 83 -33.52 -23.40 24.81
C ILE A 83 -33.61 -21.87 24.82
N TYR A 84 -33.59 -21.29 26.02
CA TYR A 84 -33.64 -19.86 26.25
C TYR A 84 -32.28 -19.36 26.70
N LEU A 85 -31.69 -18.45 25.94
CA LEU A 85 -30.40 -17.85 26.25
C LEU A 85 -30.60 -16.42 26.71
N ILE A 86 -30.30 -16.16 27.97
CA ILE A 86 -30.49 -14.85 28.61
C ILE A 86 -29.13 -14.21 28.85
N SER A 87 -28.88 -13.08 28.19
CA SER A 87 -27.68 -12.28 28.38
C SER A 87 -27.90 -11.20 29.45
N VAL A 88 -27.02 -11.14 30.43
CA VAL A 88 -27.16 -10.32 31.65
C VAL A 88 -26.00 -9.34 31.81
N TYR A 89 -26.31 -8.08 32.14
CA TYR A 89 -25.33 -7.05 32.51
C TYR A 89 -25.77 -6.27 33.77
N LEU A 90 -25.54 -6.86 34.94
CA LEU A 90 -25.99 -6.27 36.20
C LEU A 90 -25.18 -5.00 36.55
N PRO A 91 -25.76 -4.05 37.32
CA PRO A 91 -25.09 -2.80 37.67
C PRO A 91 -23.74 -3.00 38.37
N ALA A 92 -22.71 -2.25 37.98
CA ALA A 92 -21.39 -2.31 38.61
C ALA A 92 -21.39 -1.79 40.05
N VAL A 93 -20.31 -2.06 40.81
CA VAL A 93 -20.14 -1.62 42.22
C VAL A 93 -20.26 -0.09 42.38
N THR A 94 -19.92 0.69 41.36
CA THR A 94 -20.05 2.16 41.34
C THR A 94 -21.49 2.66 41.24
N GLN A 95 -22.46 1.79 40.95
CA GLN A 95 -23.88 2.12 40.84
C GLN A 95 -24.63 1.78 42.13
N SER A 96 -25.88 2.24 42.28
CA SER A 96 -26.64 2.02 43.52
C SER A 96 -27.05 0.55 43.70
N TYR A 97 -27.15 0.12 44.96
CA TYR A 97 -27.62 -1.22 45.31
C TYR A 97 -29.10 -1.41 44.95
N GLU A 98 -29.91 -0.35 45.04
CA GLU A 98 -31.33 -0.36 44.69
C GLU A 98 -31.54 -0.68 43.21
N LEU A 99 -30.69 -0.12 42.33
CA LEU A 99 -30.71 -0.46 40.91
C LEU A 99 -30.29 -1.90 40.66
N PHE A 100 -29.28 -2.40 41.39
CA PHE A 100 -28.86 -3.80 41.32
C PHE A 100 -29.99 -4.75 41.75
N SER A 101 -30.65 -4.48 42.88
CA SER A 101 -31.77 -5.27 43.38
C SER A 101 -32.91 -5.35 42.38
N LYS A 102 -33.29 -4.20 41.78
CA LYS A 102 -34.36 -4.13 40.79
C LYS A 102 -34.07 -4.98 39.53
N GLU A 103 -32.84 -4.97 39.03
CA GLU A 103 -32.47 -5.79 37.86
C GLU A 103 -32.42 -7.28 38.22
N VAL A 104 -32.05 -7.64 39.45
CA VAL A 104 -32.10 -9.03 39.94
C VAL A 104 -33.56 -9.52 40.05
N GLU A 105 -34.50 -8.68 40.51
CA GLU A 105 -35.94 -9.00 40.51
C GLU A 105 -36.45 -9.30 39.10
N ILE A 106 -36.11 -8.48 38.10
CA ILE A 106 -36.47 -8.74 36.70
C ILE A 106 -35.85 -10.05 36.19
N LEU A 107 -34.59 -10.33 36.56
CA LEU A 107 -33.93 -11.58 36.16
C LEU A 107 -34.63 -12.82 36.77
N ILE A 108 -35.08 -12.72 38.02
CA ILE A 108 -35.86 -13.76 38.72
C ILE A 108 -37.16 -14.01 37.96
N ASP A 109 -37.90 -12.96 37.61
CA ASP A 109 -39.16 -13.07 36.86
C ASP A 109 -38.93 -13.73 35.48
N VAL A 110 -37.90 -13.29 34.75
CA VAL A 110 -37.52 -13.89 33.46
C VAL A 110 -37.19 -15.37 33.61
N TYR A 111 -36.37 -15.73 34.61
CA TYR A 111 -36.02 -17.13 34.85
C TYR A 111 -37.24 -17.97 35.19
N ASN A 112 -38.12 -17.49 36.09
CA ASN A 112 -39.32 -18.19 36.52
C ASN A 112 -40.30 -18.43 35.36
N ILE A 113 -40.41 -17.48 34.43
CA ILE A 113 -41.26 -17.64 33.23
C ILE A 113 -40.68 -18.73 32.33
N TYR A 114 -39.43 -18.57 31.87
CA TYR A 114 -38.89 -19.41 30.80
C TYR A 114 -38.39 -20.78 31.27
N SER A 115 -38.07 -20.95 32.56
CA SER A 115 -37.67 -22.26 33.12
C SER A 115 -38.80 -23.30 33.06
N THR A 116 -40.06 -22.85 33.04
CA THR A 116 -41.21 -23.74 32.83
C THR A 116 -41.39 -24.18 31.38
N MET A 117 -40.81 -23.43 30.43
CA MET A 117 -40.98 -23.64 28.99
C MET A 117 -39.81 -24.42 28.37
N GLY A 118 -38.64 -24.42 28.99
CA GLY A 118 -37.46 -25.07 28.44
C GLY A 118 -36.19 -24.84 29.24
N THR A 119 -35.04 -25.13 28.62
CA THR A 119 -33.74 -24.99 29.28
C THR A 119 -33.28 -23.53 29.26
N VAL A 120 -33.18 -22.91 30.43
CA VAL A 120 -32.69 -21.53 30.57
C VAL A 120 -31.19 -21.53 30.86
N VAL A 121 -30.44 -20.75 30.07
CA VAL A 121 -29.01 -20.48 30.28
C VAL A 121 -28.80 -18.99 30.49
N LEU A 122 -28.39 -18.61 31.69
CA LEU A 122 -28.06 -17.22 32.02
C LEU A 122 -26.57 -17.00 31.79
N MET A 123 -26.18 -15.91 31.15
CA MET A 123 -24.78 -15.64 30.87
C MET A 123 -24.46 -14.15 30.77
N GLY A 124 -23.28 -13.73 31.23
CA GLY A 124 -22.87 -12.34 31.14
C GLY A 124 -22.03 -11.87 32.33
N ASP A 125 -21.99 -10.55 32.51
CA ASP A 125 -21.31 -9.89 33.62
C ASP A 125 -22.35 -9.56 34.70
N PHE A 126 -22.26 -10.32 35.79
CA PHE A 126 -23.20 -10.23 36.91
C PHE A 126 -22.74 -9.19 37.94
N ASN A 127 -21.53 -8.63 37.84
CA ASN A 127 -21.00 -7.64 38.79
C ASN A 127 -21.17 -8.01 40.29
N CYS A 128 -21.28 -9.31 40.58
CA CYS A 128 -21.33 -9.90 41.91
C CYS A 128 -20.56 -11.22 41.90
N LYS A 129 -20.02 -11.62 43.05
CA LYS A 129 -19.29 -12.88 43.19
C LYS A 129 -20.27 -14.01 43.48
N ILE A 130 -20.03 -15.18 42.89
CA ILE A 130 -20.83 -16.41 43.06
C ILE A 130 -19.97 -17.50 43.68
N GLU A 131 -20.46 -18.16 44.74
CA GLU A 131 -19.72 -19.21 45.43
C GLU A 131 -19.74 -20.50 44.59
N GLY A 132 -18.61 -21.19 44.55
CA GLY A 132 -18.54 -22.51 43.92
C GLY A 132 -17.35 -23.34 44.42
N PRO A 133 -17.29 -24.63 44.09
CA PRO A 133 -16.23 -25.54 44.58
C PRO A 133 -14.81 -25.04 44.34
N ARG A 134 -14.59 -24.21 43.30
CA ARG A 134 -13.29 -23.64 42.94
C ARG A 134 -13.08 -22.19 43.39
N TYR A 135 -14.08 -21.52 43.98
CA TYR A 135 -14.02 -20.10 44.34
C TYR A 135 -14.82 -19.76 45.60
N THR A 136 -14.11 -19.27 46.61
CA THR A 136 -14.65 -18.78 47.89
C THR A 136 -14.29 -17.31 48.09
N PHE A 137 -15.17 -16.53 48.71
CA PHE A 137 -14.97 -15.10 48.98
C PHE A 137 -15.77 -14.64 50.19
N ASP A 138 -15.38 -13.50 50.77
CA ASP A 138 -16.16 -12.83 51.81
C ASP A 138 -17.38 -12.13 51.21
N TYR A 139 -18.54 -12.42 51.79
CA TYR A 139 -19.83 -11.95 51.30
C TYR A 139 -19.95 -10.42 51.36
N ASP A 140 -20.38 -9.84 50.24
CA ASP A 140 -20.85 -8.46 50.17
C ASP A 140 -22.37 -8.43 49.92
N LYS A 141 -22.99 -7.29 50.21
CA LYS A 141 -24.46 -7.12 50.16
C LYS A 141 -25.07 -7.51 48.81
N ARG A 142 -24.32 -7.38 47.69
CA ARG A 142 -24.80 -7.73 46.34
C ARG A 142 -24.72 -9.23 46.11
N SER A 143 -23.60 -9.85 46.47
CA SER A 143 -23.42 -11.30 46.44
C SER A 143 -24.42 -12.02 47.34
N ASP A 144 -24.71 -11.50 48.54
CA ASP A 144 -25.73 -12.07 49.43
C ASP A 144 -27.14 -12.02 48.82
N SER A 145 -27.49 -10.88 48.20
CA SER A 145 -28.77 -10.71 47.53
C SER A 145 -28.95 -11.68 46.36
N PHE A 146 -27.91 -11.88 45.55
CA PHE A 146 -27.93 -12.78 44.40
C PHE A 146 -27.86 -14.26 44.79
N ARG A 147 -27.24 -14.57 45.94
CA ARG A 147 -27.14 -15.94 46.47
C ARG A 147 -28.51 -16.57 46.71
N SER A 148 -29.46 -15.80 47.23
CA SER A 148 -30.83 -16.30 47.50
C SER A 148 -31.48 -16.80 46.21
N PHE A 149 -31.39 -16.03 45.12
CA PHE A 149 -31.86 -16.45 43.79
C PHE A 149 -31.17 -17.73 43.30
N MET A 150 -29.84 -17.82 43.41
CA MET A 150 -29.09 -19.01 42.98
C MET A 150 -29.51 -20.28 43.76
N GLN A 151 -29.79 -20.14 45.06
CA GLN A 151 -30.20 -21.25 45.92
C GLN A 151 -31.64 -21.67 45.68
N GLU A 152 -32.57 -20.71 45.61
CA GLU A 152 -34.00 -20.95 45.36
C GLU A 152 -34.24 -21.62 44.01
N CYS A 153 -33.48 -21.21 42.98
CA CYS A 153 -33.61 -21.75 41.62
C CYS A 153 -32.65 -22.92 41.33
N ASN A 154 -31.89 -23.40 42.33
CA ASN A 154 -30.91 -24.49 42.21
C ASN A 154 -29.93 -24.32 41.04
N LEU A 155 -29.42 -23.10 40.89
CA LEU A 155 -28.54 -22.65 39.82
C LEU A 155 -27.07 -22.82 40.18
N ARG A 156 -26.24 -23.07 39.17
CA ARG A 156 -24.80 -23.29 39.33
C ARG A 156 -24.00 -22.57 38.25
N SER A 157 -22.89 -21.94 38.64
CA SER A 157 -21.95 -21.31 37.71
C SER A 157 -20.99 -22.35 37.17
N LEU A 158 -21.09 -22.65 35.88
CA LEU A 158 -20.43 -23.80 35.26
C LEU A 158 -18.91 -23.83 35.46
N HIS A 159 -18.22 -22.70 35.30
CA HIS A 159 -16.75 -22.68 35.34
C HIS A 159 -16.17 -22.81 36.75
N LEU A 160 -17.02 -22.59 37.77
CA LEU A 160 -16.67 -22.72 39.18
C LEU A 160 -16.88 -24.14 39.72
N GLU A 161 -17.56 -25.01 38.98
CA GLU A 161 -17.70 -26.42 39.29
C GLU A 161 -16.36 -27.16 39.14
N THR A 162 -16.22 -28.32 39.78
CA THR A 162 -14.98 -29.13 39.80
C THR A 162 -14.41 -29.47 38.42
N ASN A 163 -15.30 -29.57 37.41
CA ASN A 163 -14.94 -29.93 36.04
C ASN A 163 -14.47 -28.72 35.20
N GLY A 164 -14.45 -27.51 35.79
CA GLY A 164 -13.93 -26.31 35.15
C GLY A 164 -12.42 -26.38 34.89
N ILE A 165 -11.99 -26.13 33.66
CA ILE A 165 -10.57 -26.10 33.27
C ILE A 165 -10.09 -24.65 33.12
N GLY A 166 -8.93 -24.31 33.69
CA GLY A 166 -8.30 -22.98 33.57
C GLY A 166 -8.52 -22.05 34.76
N PRO A 167 -8.23 -20.74 34.65
CA PRO A 167 -8.28 -19.79 35.76
C PRO A 167 -9.68 -19.62 36.33
N VAL A 168 -9.77 -19.47 37.65
CA VAL A 168 -11.05 -19.26 38.35
C VAL A 168 -11.56 -17.83 38.21
N CYS A 169 -10.67 -16.83 38.29
CA CYS A 169 -11.08 -15.44 38.19
C CYS A 169 -11.22 -15.01 36.73
N THR A 170 -12.37 -14.43 36.40
CA THR A 170 -12.70 -13.93 35.08
C THR A 170 -12.32 -12.46 34.91
N PHE A 171 -12.22 -11.69 35.99
CA PHE A 171 -11.89 -10.27 35.95
C PHE A 171 -10.60 -9.95 36.69
N GLN A 172 -9.77 -9.09 36.09
CA GLN A 172 -8.59 -8.50 36.72
C GLN A 172 -8.42 -7.05 36.28
N SER A 173 -8.60 -6.12 37.22
CA SER A 173 -8.41 -4.69 36.98
C SER A 173 -6.98 -4.36 36.50
N TYR A 174 -6.89 -3.54 35.45
CA TYR A 174 -5.63 -3.02 34.91
C TYR A 174 -4.80 -2.23 35.92
N GLN A 175 -5.41 -1.73 37.00
CA GLN A 175 -4.73 -0.96 38.05
C GLN A 175 -4.09 -1.84 39.14
N GLY A 176 -4.14 -3.17 39.02
CA GLY A 176 -3.55 -4.09 40.00
C GLY A 176 -4.47 -4.42 41.18
N GLY A 177 -5.79 -4.36 40.98
CA GLY A 177 -6.79 -4.72 42.00
C GLY A 177 -6.96 -6.24 42.20
N PRO A 178 -7.77 -6.66 43.19
CA PRO A 178 -8.06 -8.07 43.45
C PRO A 178 -8.72 -8.73 42.24
N LYS A 179 -8.31 -9.97 41.95
CA LYS A 179 -8.91 -10.80 40.89
C LYS A 179 -10.26 -11.32 41.36
N THR A 180 -11.30 -11.15 40.56
CA THR A 180 -12.68 -11.56 40.91
C THR A 180 -13.28 -12.45 39.82
N ALA A 181 -14.20 -13.34 40.20
CA ALA A 181 -15.06 -14.04 39.25
C ALA A 181 -16.43 -13.34 39.28
N ILE A 182 -16.72 -12.57 38.23
CA ILE A 182 -17.98 -11.80 38.08
C ILE A 182 -18.68 -12.09 36.75
N ASP A 183 -17.99 -12.75 35.82
CA ASP A 183 -18.56 -13.24 34.57
C ASP A 183 -18.96 -14.69 34.77
N HIS A 184 -20.18 -15.06 34.42
CA HIS A 184 -20.68 -16.41 34.65
C HIS A 184 -21.49 -16.94 33.47
N ILE A 185 -21.48 -18.26 33.31
CA ILE A 185 -22.50 -19.01 32.58
C ILE A 185 -23.18 -19.89 33.63
N ILE A 186 -24.48 -19.69 33.82
CA ILE A 186 -25.28 -20.25 34.90
C ILE A 186 -26.42 -21.07 34.30
N VAL A 187 -26.59 -22.29 34.81
CA VAL A 187 -27.66 -23.21 34.44
C VAL A 187 -28.21 -23.89 35.71
N SER A 188 -29.38 -24.50 35.63
CA SER A 188 -29.88 -25.36 36.70
C SER A 188 -29.01 -26.61 36.84
N ILE A 189 -28.93 -27.15 38.06
CA ILE A 189 -28.12 -28.34 38.36
C ILE A 189 -28.46 -29.55 37.47
N GLU A 190 -29.74 -29.68 37.08
CA GLU A 190 -30.25 -30.77 36.24
C GLU A 190 -29.67 -30.74 34.82
N ASN A 191 -29.31 -29.55 34.32
CA ASN A 191 -28.74 -29.37 32.99
C ASN A 191 -27.21 -29.51 32.95
N LEU A 192 -26.54 -29.73 34.10
CA LEU A 192 -25.10 -30.00 34.13
C LEU A 192 -24.71 -31.28 33.40
N THR A 193 -25.59 -32.28 33.35
CA THR A 193 -25.38 -33.55 32.65
C THR A 193 -25.22 -33.37 31.13
N LYS A 194 -25.80 -32.31 30.57
CA LYS A 194 -25.71 -31.97 29.13
C LYS A 194 -24.40 -31.28 28.77
N LEU A 195 -23.57 -30.90 29.74
CA LEU A 195 -22.32 -30.18 29.52
C LEU A 195 -21.21 -31.14 29.04
N LYS A 196 -20.74 -30.97 27.80
CA LYS A 196 -19.63 -31.75 27.24
C LYS A 196 -18.26 -31.19 27.63
N LYS A 197 -18.12 -29.85 27.69
CA LYS A 197 -16.84 -29.19 27.96
C LYS A 197 -17.04 -27.80 28.54
N ILE A 198 -16.19 -27.41 29.48
CA ILE A 198 -16.06 -26.04 29.95
C ILE A 198 -14.59 -25.65 30.19
N GLN A 199 -14.22 -24.44 29.75
CA GLN A 199 -12.87 -23.92 29.89
C GLN A 199 -12.86 -22.40 29.99
N VAL A 200 -12.06 -21.87 30.91
CA VAL A 200 -11.58 -20.48 30.92
C VAL A 200 -10.17 -20.50 30.35
N PRO A 201 -9.92 -19.97 29.14
CA PRO A 201 -8.58 -19.96 28.55
C PRO A 201 -7.60 -19.13 29.40
N ASP A 202 -6.41 -19.67 29.71
CA ASP A 202 -5.37 -18.92 30.43
C ASP A 202 -4.50 -18.15 29.45
N GLU A 203 -5.00 -16.99 29.02
CA GLU A 203 -4.35 -16.19 27.97
C GLU A 203 -3.37 -15.17 28.55
N HIS A 204 -2.12 -15.59 28.83
CA HIS A 204 -0.99 -14.68 29.01
C HIS A 204 -0.55 -13.98 27.71
N MET A 205 -1.06 -14.40 26.54
CA MET A 205 -0.64 -13.86 25.24
C MET A 205 -1.49 -12.68 24.72
N PHE A 206 -2.66 -12.37 25.31
CA PHE A 206 -3.63 -11.48 24.65
C PHE A 206 -4.02 -10.14 25.28
N ASN A 207 -3.75 -9.89 26.57
CA ASN A 207 -3.85 -8.62 27.34
C ASN A 207 -4.56 -7.39 26.67
N VAL A 208 -5.80 -7.54 26.18
CA VAL A 208 -6.63 -6.46 25.58
C VAL A 208 -7.99 -6.28 26.27
N SER A 209 -8.35 -7.16 27.19
CA SER A 209 -9.51 -7.02 28.09
C SER A 209 -9.09 -7.37 29.51
N ASP A 210 -9.68 -6.69 30.48
CA ASP A 210 -9.65 -6.99 31.91
C ASP A 210 -10.59 -8.14 32.28
N HIS A 211 -11.38 -8.66 31.33
CA HIS A 211 -12.19 -9.86 31.45
C HIS A 211 -11.61 -11.03 30.65
N LYS A 212 -11.74 -12.26 31.16
CA LYS A 212 -11.37 -13.53 30.52
C LYS A 212 -12.63 -14.22 29.98
N PRO A 213 -12.58 -14.78 28.76
CA PRO A 213 -13.73 -15.45 28.18
C PRO A 213 -14.03 -16.80 28.88
N ILE A 214 -15.30 -17.17 28.94
CA ILE A 214 -15.75 -18.50 29.39
C ILE A 214 -16.29 -19.26 28.18
N ARG A 215 -15.78 -20.46 27.94
CA ARG A 215 -16.21 -21.32 26.83
C ARG A 215 -16.90 -22.58 27.35
N CYS A 216 -18.11 -22.86 26.87
CA CYS A 216 -18.84 -24.10 27.16
C CYS A 216 -19.33 -24.80 25.88
N SER A 217 -19.73 -26.07 25.99
CA SER A 217 -20.32 -26.86 24.90
C SER A 217 -21.37 -27.81 25.46
N PHE A 218 -22.57 -27.79 24.88
CA PHE A 218 -23.73 -28.57 25.32
C PHE A 218 -24.12 -29.63 24.28
N ALA A 219 -24.62 -30.78 24.75
CA ALA A 219 -25.33 -31.76 23.93
C ALA A 219 -26.77 -31.29 23.71
N LEU A 220 -27.26 -31.33 22.45
CA LEU A 220 -28.63 -30.92 22.10
C LEU A 220 -29.62 -32.09 22.10
N SER A 221 -29.15 -33.34 22.00
CA SER A 221 -29.94 -34.56 22.13
C SER A 221 -29.07 -35.75 22.61
N ASP A 222 -29.71 -36.78 23.17
CA ASP A 222 -29.04 -37.98 23.73
C ASP A 222 -28.66 -39.03 22.67
N ASN A 223 -29.13 -38.89 21.43
CA ASN A 223 -28.89 -39.86 20.34
C ASN A 223 -27.85 -39.33 19.34
N THR A 224 -26.57 -39.59 19.63
CA THR A 224 -25.47 -39.36 18.70
C THR A 224 -25.29 -40.57 17.78
N ASN A 225 -25.75 -40.46 16.52
CA ASN A 225 -25.24 -41.20 15.36
C ASN A 225 -25.94 -40.69 14.10
N TYR A 226 -25.39 -39.66 13.45
CA TYR A 226 -25.75 -39.33 12.07
C TYR A 226 -24.47 -39.34 11.24
N VAL A 227 -24.32 -40.38 10.41
CA VAL A 227 -23.16 -40.55 9.52
C VAL A 227 -23.24 -39.52 8.41
N SER A 228 -22.19 -38.74 8.28
CA SER A 228 -21.97 -37.86 7.14
C SER A 228 -21.81 -38.60 5.81
N LYS A 229 -22.81 -38.45 4.93
CA LYS A 229 -22.63 -38.59 3.48
C LYS A 229 -22.44 -37.18 2.90
N ASP A 230 -21.20 -36.80 2.61
CA ASP A 230 -20.89 -35.49 1.99
C ASP A 230 -20.21 -35.63 0.61
N ASP A 231 -20.34 -36.79 -0.05
CA ASP A 231 -19.70 -37.06 -1.35
C ASP A 231 -20.63 -36.99 -2.57
N ASP A 232 -21.86 -36.45 -2.46
CA ASP A 232 -22.73 -36.35 -3.64
C ASP A 232 -23.65 -35.12 -3.66
N LEU A 233 -23.07 -33.92 -3.55
CA LEU A 233 -23.78 -32.70 -3.94
C LEU A 233 -23.55 -32.40 -5.42
N THR A 234 -24.35 -33.06 -6.25
CA THR A 234 -24.76 -32.54 -7.54
C THR A 234 -25.15 -31.06 -7.44
N VAL A 235 -24.68 -30.26 -8.39
CA VAL A 235 -24.83 -28.80 -8.45
C VAL A 235 -26.29 -28.39 -8.20
N GLN A 236 -26.59 -27.86 -7.01
CA GLN A 236 -27.93 -27.35 -6.69
C GLN A 236 -28.33 -26.22 -7.66
N ARG A 237 -29.41 -26.45 -8.41
CA ARG A 237 -30.06 -25.47 -9.29
C ARG A 237 -30.62 -24.33 -8.43
N ARG A 238 -30.06 -23.12 -8.55
CA ARG A 238 -30.58 -21.95 -7.82
C ARG A 238 -31.96 -21.55 -8.35
N ILE A 239 -32.97 -21.46 -7.49
CA ILE A 239 -34.35 -21.07 -7.86
C ILE A 239 -34.48 -19.53 -7.92
N SER A 240 -35.27 -19.03 -8.86
CA SER A 240 -35.64 -17.62 -9.01
C SER A 240 -36.98 -17.35 -8.35
N TRP A 241 -36.99 -17.23 -7.02
CA TRP A 241 -38.20 -17.03 -6.20
C TRP A 241 -39.11 -15.90 -6.70
N THR A 242 -38.54 -14.79 -7.17
CA THR A 242 -39.32 -13.67 -7.71
C THR A 242 -40.15 -14.04 -8.94
N LYS A 243 -39.64 -14.92 -9.81
CA LYS A 243 -40.38 -15.44 -10.96
C LYS A 243 -41.38 -16.53 -10.56
N ALA A 244 -41.03 -17.35 -9.58
CA ALA A 244 -41.91 -18.40 -9.07
C ALA A 244 -43.20 -17.81 -8.50
N VAL A 245 -43.09 -16.70 -7.75
CA VAL A 245 -44.24 -15.96 -7.22
C VAL A 245 -45.06 -15.28 -8.33
N GLN A 246 -44.40 -14.67 -9.32
CA GLN A 246 -45.08 -13.92 -10.39
C GLN A 246 -45.86 -14.81 -11.36
N ASN A 247 -45.41 -16.05 -11.58
CA ASN A 247 -45.96 -16.94 -12.60
C ASN A 247 -46.89 -18.02 -12.04
N GLY A 248 -47.22 -18.00 -10.73
CA GLY A 248 -48.07 -19.02 -10.11
C GLY A 248 -47.41 -20.38 -9.86
N ALA A 249 -46.12 -20.53 -10.21
CA ALA A 249 -45.38 -21.80 -10.17
C ALA A 249 -45.26 -22.43 -8.76
N ILE A 250 -45.57 -21.68 -7.69
CA ILE A 250 -45.61 -22.21 -6.31
C ILE A 250 -46.81 -23.14 -6.12
N ALA A 251 -47.96 -22.82 -6.74
CA ALA A 251 -49.15 -23.67 -6.68
C ALA A 251 -48.93 -24.96 -7.48
N ASP A 252 -48.32 -24.83 -8.67
CA ASP A 252 -47.96 -25.97 -9.51
C ASP A 252 -46.96 -26.90 -8.80
N TYR A 253 -45.96 -26.34 -8.11
CA TYR A 253 -45.03 -27.10 -7.28
C TYR A 253 -45.75 -27.86 -6.16
N SER A 254 -46.63 -27.19 -5.42
CA SER A 254 -47.37 -27.83 -4.32
C SER A 254 -48.28 -28.96 -4.82
N PHE A 255 -48.91 -28.78 -5.98
CA PHE A 255 -49.72 -29.82 -6.62
C PHE A 255 -48.86 -31.00 -7.08
N ALA A 256 -47.73 -30.75 -7.73
CA ALA A 256 -46.82 -31.78 -8.20
C ALA A 256 -46.20 -32.58 -7.04
N VAL A 257 -45.79 -31.92 -5.94
CA VAL A 257 -45.32 -32.59 -4.72
C VAL A 257 -46.40 -33.52 -4.18
N SER A 258 -47.64 -33.03 -4.09
CA SER A 258 -48.75 -33.83 -3.56
C SER A 258 -49.04 -35.06 -4.43
N GLN A 259 -48.98 -34.91 -5.76
CA GLN A 259 -49.14 -36.05 -6.67
C GLN A 259 -48.01 -37.07 -6.56
N PHE A 260 -46.75 -36.62 -6.54
CA PHE A 260 -45.61 -37.54 -6.49
C PHE A 260 -45.46 -38.24 -5.13
N LEU A 261 -45.94 -37.63 -4.04
CA LEU A 261 -45.94 -38.25 -2.72
C LEU A 261 -47.10 -39.26 -2.54
N TRP A 262 -48.20 -39.12 -3.27
CA TRP A 262 -49.39 -39.99 -3.12
C TRP A 262 -49.09 -41.47 -3.39
N ASP A 263 -48.19 -41.75 -4.31
CA ASP A 263 -47.87 -43.12 -4.74
C ASP A 263 -46.86 -43.82 -3.82
N ILE A 264 -46.27 -43.11 -2.84
CA ILE A 264 -45.22 -43.67 -1.97
C ILE A 264 -45.83 -44.33 -0.74
N LYS A 265 -45.81 -45.66 -0.70
CA LYS A 265 -46.37 -46.46 0.41
C LYS A 265 -45.37 -46.60 1.56
N SER A 266 -45.85 -46.38 2.79
CA SER A 266 -45.05 -46.57 4.01
C SER A 266 -44.62 -48.04 4.14
N PRO A 267 -43.32 -48.34 4.33
CA PRO A 267 -42.84 -49.71 4.44
C PRO A 267 -42.89 -50.24 5.89
N THR A 268 -42.83 -51.56 6.03
CA THR A 268 -42.63 -52.23 7.33
C THR A 268 -41.22 -51.96 7.88
N ALA A 269 -41.16 -51.68 9.19
CA ALA A 269 -40.04 -51.10 9.92
C ALA A 269 -38.75 -51.96 9.94
N THR A 270 -37.95 -51.85 8.87
CA THR A 270 -36.53 -52.20 8.90
C THR A 270 -35.70 -51.00 8.46
N PRO A 271 -34.46 -50.82 8.96
CA PRO A 271 -33.62 -49.65 8.64
C PRO A 271 -33.37 -49.46 7.14
N ALA A 272 -33.20 -50.55 6.39
CA ALA A 272 -33.01 -50.50 4.93
C ALA A 272 -34.25 -50.00 4.19
N ASN A 273 -35.44 -50.41 4.64
CA ASN A 273 -36.71 -49.97 4.06
C ASN A 273 -36.99 -48.49 4.37
N ILE A 274 -36.58 -48.01 5.55
CA ILE A 274 -36.75 -46.59 5.94
C ILE A 274 -35.85 -45.68 5.09
N GLU A 275 -34.58 -46.05 4.88
CA GLU A 275 -33.67 -45.29 4.01
C GLU A 275 -34.14 -45.25 2.56
N GLN A 276 -34.69 -46.37 2.07
CA GLN A 276 -35.30 -46.44 0.73
C GLN A 276 -36.54 -45.54 0.63
N TYR A 277 -37.44 -45.58 1.61
CA TYR A 277 -38.64 -44.75 1.65
C TYR A 277 -38.31 -43.26 1.76
N TYR A 278 -37.30 -42.89 2.56
CA TYR A 278 -36.78 -41.54 2.64
C TYR A 278 -36.23 -41.08 1.28
N SER A 279 -35.47 -41.93 0.59
CA SER A 279 -34.93 -41.63 -0.73
C SER A 279 -36.04 -41.43 -1.78
N GLU A 280 -37.12 -42.23 -1.73
CA GLU A 280 -38.28 -42.10 -2.60
C GLU A 280 -39.01 -40.76 -2.39
N ILE A 281 -39.19 -40.34 -1.13
CA ILE A 281 -39.79 -39.03 -0.78
C ILE A 281 -38.92 -37.88 -1.28
N VAL A 282 -37.60 -37.92 -1.02
CA VAL A 282 -36.67 -36.87 -1.44
C VAL A 282 -36.66 -36.75 -2.97
N ASN A 283 -36.62 -37.87 -3.69
CA ASN A 283 -36.65 -37.86 -5.15
C ASN A 283 -37.97 -37.33 -5.72
N ALA A 284 -39.12 -37.62 -5.09
CA ALA A 284 -40.40 -37.04 -5.47
C ALA A 284 -40.43 -35.51 -5.32
N ILE A 285 -39.89 -34.98 -4.22
CA ILE A 285 -39.80 -33.53 -3.97
C ILE A 285 -38.83 -32.85 -4.94
N LEU A 286 -37.66 -33.45 -5.20
CA LEU A 286 -36.67 -32.93 -6.14
C LEU A 286 -37.18 -32.96 -7.58
N ARG A 287 -37.97 -33.99 -7.95
CA ARG A 287 -38.63 -34.05 -9.24
C ARG A 287 -39.67 -32.94 -9.41
N ALA A 288 -40.51 -32.71 -8.39
CA ALA A 288 -41.45 -31.60 -8.40
C ALA A 288 -40.74 -30.25 -8.58
N ASP A 289 -39.61 -30.02 -7.90
CA ASP A 289 -38.80 -28.81 -8.06
C ASP A 289 -38.30 -28.65 -9.50
N MET A 290 -37.75 -29.73 -10.07
CA MET A 290 -37.23 -29.71 -11.43
C MET A 290 -38.28 -29.38 -12.49
N GLU A 291 -39.47 -29.95 -12.36
CA GLU A 291 -40.56 -29.83 -13.33
C GLU A 291 -41.33 -28.51 -13.22
N THR A 292 -41.37 -27.88 -12.04
CA THR A 292 -42.27 -26.72 -11.79
C THR A 292 -41.55 -25.41 -11.48
N LEU A 293 -40.40 -25.41 -10.76
CA LEU A 293 -39.80 -24.16 -10.27
C LEU A 293 -38.78 -23.54 -11.25
N PRO A 294 -38.85 -22.21 -11.49
CA PRO A 294 -37.97 -21.53 -12.43
C PRO A 294 -36.56 -21.32 -11.87
N GLY A 295 -35.53 -21.75 -12.61
CA GLY A 295 -34.12 -21.57 -12.23
C GLY A 295 -33.57 -20.15 -12.45
N LYS A 296 -32.50 -19.81 -11.73
CA LYS A 296 -31.75 -18.56 -11.76
C LYS A 296 -30.40 -18.81 -12.44
N GLN A 297 -30.28 -18.41 -13.71
CA GLN A 297 -28.98 -18.44 -14.40
C GLN A 297 -28.14 -17.23 -13.98
N TYR A 298 -26.95 -17.48 -13.42
CA TYR A 298 -25.92 -16.46 -13.30
C TYR A 298 -25.36 -16.15 -14.69
N VAL A 299 -25.61 -14.94 -15.18
CA VAL A 299 -25.19 -14.52 -16.51
C VAL A 299 -23.80 -13.90 -16.42
N LYS A 300 -22.76 -14.75 -16.49
CA LYS A 300 -21.33 -14.40 -16.35
C LYS A 300 -20.86 -13.23 -17.25
N HIS A 301 -21.63 -12.87 -18.28
CA HIS A 301 -21.28 -11.87 -19.28
C HIS A 301 -21.98 -10.50 -19.10
N LEU A 302 -22.88 -10.33 -18.12
CA LEU A 302 -23.53 -9.02 -17.89
C LEU A 302 -22.76 -8.21 -16.86
N LYS A 303 -22.42 -6.97 -17.23
CA LYS A 303 -21.67 -6.05 -16.36
C LYS A 303 -22.55 -5.59 -15.18
N PRO A 304 -21.98 -5.32 -13.98
CA PRO A 304 -22.74 -4.97 -12.78
C PRO A 304 -23.66 -3.73 -12.94
N TYR A 305 -23.29 -2.80 -13.82
CA TYR A 305 -24.05 -1.59 -14.14
C TYR A 305 -25.13 -1.79 -15.23
N TRP A 306 -25.45 -3.03 -15.61
CA TRP A 306 -26.48 -3.34 -16.59
C TRP A 306 -27.89 -3.29 -15.97
N THR A 307 -28.42 -2.08 -15.80
CA THR A 307 -29.73 -1.84 -15.15
C THR A 307 -30.92 -2.17 -16.07
N LYS A 308 -32.14 -2.20 -15.50
CA LYS A 308 -33.39 -2.37 -16.25
C LYS A 308 -33.53 -1.31 -17.36
N THR A 309 -33.23 -0.05 -17.03
CA THR A 309 -33.23 1.08 -17.97
C THR A 309 -32.22 0.86 -19.10
N VAL A 310 -30.98 0.48 -18.79
CA VAL A 310 -29.97 0.16 -19.84
C VAL A 310 -30.45 -0.96 -20.75
N LYS A 311 -31.10 -1.99 -20.19
CA LYS A 311 -31.70 -3.09 -20.95
C LYS A 311 -32.83 -2.62 -21.86
N GLU A 312 -33.70 -1.72 -21.40
CA GLU A 312 -34.78 -1.13 -22.20
C GLU A 312 -34.23 -0.36 -23.41
N TYR A 313 -33.26 0.54 -23.18
CA TYR A 313 -32.63 1.29 -24.28
C TYR A 313 -31.82 0.40 -25.22
N HIS A 314 -31.20 -0.68 -24.71
CA HIS A 314 -30.55 -1.68 -25.55
C HIS A 314 -31.56 -2.40 -26.46
N THR A 315 -32.74 -2.74 -25.93
CA THR A 315 -33.83 -3.36 -26.70
C THR A 315 -34.34 -2.41 -27.78
N ILE A 316 -34.57 -1.14 -27.44
CA ILE A 316 -34.99 -0.09 -28.40
C ILE A 316 -33.93 0.06 -29.51
N MET A 317 -32.65 0.15 -29.15
CA MET A 317 -31.56 0.22 -30.13
C MET A 317 -31.53 -1.00 -31.06
N ARG A 318 -31.74 -2.22 -30.52
CA ARG A 318 -31.78 -3.45 -31.33
C ARG A 318 -32.99 -3.50 -32.26
N LEU A 319 -34.15 -3.02 -31.80
CA LEU A 319 -35.36 -2.92 -32.61
C LEU A 319 -35.14 -1.98 -33.79
N GLN A 320 -34.67 -0.75 -33.52
CA GLN A 320 -34.39 0.24 -34.56
C GLN A 320 -33.30 -0.23 -35.53
N ARG A 321 -32.28 -0.93 -35.02
CA ARG A 321 -31.27 -1.57 -35.89
C ARG A 321 -31.89 -2.61 -36.81
N ARG A 322 -32.84 -3.41 -36.33
CA ARG A 322 -33.53 -4.42 -37.14
C ARG A 322 -34.38 -3.76 -38.22
N THR A 323 -35.18 -2.76 -37.86
CA THR A 323 -35.97 -1.97 -38.82
C THR A 323 -35.09 -1.33 -39.90
N TRP A 324 -33.95 -0.76 -39.54
CA TRP A 324 -32.99 -0.23 -40.52
C TRP A 324 -32.40 -1.32 -41.43
N ILE A 325 -32.17 -2.53 -40.91
CA ILE A 325 -31.67 -3.68 -41.69
C ILE A 325 -32.72 -4.18 -42.67
N GLU A 326 -33.98 -4.28 -42.24
CA GLU A 326 -35.11 -4.71 -43.06
C GLU A 326 -35.40 -3.71 -44.19
N ASN A 327 -35.14 -2.42 -43.97
CA ASN A 327 -35.27 -1.36 -44.97
C ASN A 327 -34.00 -1.14 -45.81
N GLY A 328 -33.21 -2.19 -46.07
CA GLY A 328 -32.11 -2.15 -47.05
C GLY A 328 -30.79 -1.55 -46.57
N LYS A 329 -30.66 -1.19 -45.28
CA LYS A 329 -29.41 -0.66 -44.67
C LYS A 329 -28.86 0.60 -45.36
N PHE A 330 -29.72 1.49 -45.84
CA PHE A 330 -29.27 2.74 -46.45
C PHE A 330 -28.47 3.59 -45.44
N HIS A 331 -27.33 4.11 -45.86
CA HIS A 331 -26.40 4.87 -45.01
C HIS A 331 -26.55 6.40 -45.19
N ASP A 332 -27.69 6.85 -45.70
CA ASP A 332 -28.00 8.27 -45.89
C ASP A 332 -28.50 8.88 -44.57
N ARG A 333 -28.07 10.11 -44.26
CA ARG A 333 -28.56 10.88 -43.10
C ARG A 333 -30.01 11.32 -43.25
N ASN A 334 -30.54 11.39 -44.47
CA ASN A 334 -31.94 11.70 -44.74
C ASN A 334 -32.86 10.47 -44.63
N ASP A 335 -32.29 9.26 -44.52
CA ASP A 335 -33.05 8.04 -44.26
C ASP A 335 -33.54 8.01 -42.80
N LYS A 336 -34.86 7.98 -42.63
CA LYS A 336 -35.51 8.02 -41.31
C LYS A 336 -35.07 6.84 -40.43
N HIS A 337 -34.97 5.63 -40.99
CA HIS A 337 -34.63 4.43 -40.23
C HIS A 337 -33.16 4.42 -39.76
N TYR A 338 -32.25 4.95 -40.58
CA TYR A 338 -30.85 5.14 -40.19
C TYR A 338 -30.71 6.20 -39.08
N SER A 339 -31.42 7.33 -39.19
CA SER A 339 -31.45 8.38 -38.17
C SER A 339 -32.03 7.88 -36.84
N ASP A 340 -33.13 7.15 -36.87
CA ASP A 340 -33.79 6.56 -35.70
C ASP A 340 -32.88 5.54 -35.00
N TYR A 341 -32.18 4.67 -35.75
CA TYR A 341 -31.19 3.76 -35.18
C TYR A 341 -30.01 4.51 -34.53
N LYS A 342 -29.46 5.55 -35.17
CA LYS A 342 -28.34 6.32 -34.61
C LYS A 342 -28.74 7.06 -33.34
N SER A 343 -29.95 7.62 -33.31
CA SER A 343 -30.52 8.27 -32.14
C SER A 343 -30.73 7.27 -31.00
N ALA A 344 -31.29 6.09 -31.28
CA ALA A 344 -31.44 5.02 -30.30
C ALA A 344 -30.09 4.50 -29.76
N LYS A 345 -29.07 4.38 -30.62
CA LYS A 345 -27.70 4.01 -30.23
C LYS A 345 -27.03 5.06 -29.34
N LEU A 346 -27.24 6.35 -29.64
CA LEU A 346 -26.73 7.45 -28.81
C LEU A 346 -27.39 7.43 -27.43
N ASN A 347 -28.72 7.29 -27.38
CA ASN A 347 -29.46 7.24 -26.12
C ASN A 347 -29.07 6.02 -25.27
N PHE A 348 -28.89 4.85 -25.89
CA PHE A 348 -28.36 3.68 -25.21
C PHE A 348 -26.97 3.93 -24.61
N ARG A 349 -26.05 4.56 -25.37
CA ARG A 349 -24.71 4.90 -24.87
C ARG A 349 -24.77 5.86 -23.69
N LYS A 350 -25.58 6.91 -23.77
CA LYS A 350 -25.79 7.86 -22.68
C LYS A 350 -26.28 7.17 -21.40
N GLN A 351 -27.28 6.29 -21.53
CA GLN A 351 -27.82 5.56 -20.37
C GLN A 351 -26.84 4.53 -19.81
N LEU A 352 -26.05 3.89 -20.66
CA LEU A 352 -24.98 2.99 -20.23
C LEU A 352 -23.87 3.73 -19.46
N GLU A 353 -23.49 4.92 -19.93
CA GLU A 353 -22.51 5.80 -19.29
C GLU A 353 -23.02 6.31 -17.93
N LEU A 354 -24.25 6.83 -17.87
CA LEU A 354 -24.89 7.22 -16.62
C LEU A 354 -24.97 6.07 -15.60
N ALA A 355 -25.37 4.87 -16.04
CA ALA A 355 -25.43 3.71 -15.17
C ALA A 355 -24.05 3.28 -14.65
N TYR A 356 -23.01 3.39 -15.49
CA TYR A 356 -21.64 3.13 -15.08
C TYR A 356 -21.14 4.17 -14.08
N GLU A 357 -21.38 5.46 -14.32
CA GLU A 357 -21.01 6.55 -13.42
C GLU A 357 -21.66 6.40 -12.05
N ASN A 358 -22.96 6.10 -12.02
CA ASN A 358 -23.70 5.84 -10.78
C ASN A 358 -23.13 4.63 -10.01
N TYR A 359 -22.82 3.55 -10.71
CA TYR A 359 -22.22 2.35 -10.11
C TYR A 359 -20.83 2.65 -9.50
N ILE A 360 -19.98 3.39 -10.23
CA ILE A 360 -18.65 3.77 -9.74
C ILE A 360 -18.76 4.76 -8.56
N SER A 361 -19.67 5.73 -8.64
CA SER A 361 -19.94 6.68 -7.55
C SER A 361 -20.34 5.97 -6.27
N GLU A 362 -21.25 4.99 -6.36
CA GLU A 362 -21.71 4.22 -5.21
C GLU A 362 -20.60 3.34 -4.62
N ILE A 363 -19.75 2.74 -5.44
CA ILE A 363 -18.56 2.02 -4.97
C ILE A 363 -17.61 2.98 -4.23
N ASN A 364 -17.33 4.15 -4.79
CA ASN A 364 -16.43 5.12 -4.19
C ASN A 364 -16.97 5.62 -2.84
N ARG A 365 -18.27 5.88 -2.75
CA ARG A 365 -18.95 6.24 -1.50
C ARG A 365 -18.74 5.14 -0.45
N LYS A 366 -18.99 3.88 -0.80
CA LYS A 366 -18.76 2.74 0.09
C LYS A 366 -17.29 2.63 0.52
N ILE A 367 -16.33 2.90 -0.39
CA ILE A 367 -14.91 2.94 -0.02
C ILE A 367 -14.66 4.06 1.00
N GLU A 368 -15.16 5.28 0.77
CA GLU A 368 -14.97 6.42 1.68
C GLU A 368 -15.54 6.15 3.09
N GLU A 369 -16.72 5.54 3.17
CA GLU A 369 -17.36 5.13 4.43
C GLU A 369 -16.61 3.98 5.12
N SER A 370 -16.03 3.07 4.34
CA SER A 370 -15.40 1.86 4.84
C SER A 370 -13.90 2.01 5.14
N VAL A 371 -13.22 3.06 4.67
CA VAL A 371 -11.78 3.26 4.93
C VAL A 371 -11.48 3.37 6.43
N ASP A 372 -12.43 3.87 7.21
CA ASP A 372 -12.28 4.04 8.65
C ASP A 372 -12.73 2.77 9.42
N CYS A 373 -13.68 1.98 8.89
CA CYS A 373 -14.37 0.90 9.62
C CYS A 373 -14.19 -0.51 9.02
N ASP A 374 -14.17 -0.68 7.69
CA ASP A 374 -14.08 -1.97 6.99
C ASP A 374 -12.97 -1.96 5.93
N GLN A 375 -11.75 -2.12 6.42
CA GLN A 375 -10.58 -2.21 5.55
C GLN A 375 -10.66 -3.41 4.60
N ARG A 376 -11.31 -4.53 4.98
CA ARG A 376 -11.39 -5.74 4.15
C ARG A 376 -12.25 -5.51 2.91
N PHE A 377 -13.38 -4.82 3.04
CA PHE A 377 -14.19 -4.40 1.90
C PHE A 377 -13.40 -3.51 0.95
N VAL A 378 -12.74 -2.47 1.47
CA VAL A 378 -11.87 -1.58 0.68
C VAL A 378 -10.81 -2.39 -0.06
N TRP A 379 -10.20 -3.39 0.59
CA TRP A 379 -9.23 -4.28 -0.03
C TRP A 379 -9.81 -5.19 -1.10
N SER A 380 -10.99 -5.76 -0.87
CA SER A 380 -11.69 -6.59 -1.86
C SER A 380 -11.95 -5.79 -3.13
N VAL A 381 -12.49 -4.57 -2.98
CA VAL A 381 -12.81 -3.70 -4.11
C VAL A 381 -11.54 -3.28 -4.86
N ILE A 382 -10.50 -2.81 -4.16
CA ILE A 382 -9.23 -2.42 -4.79
C ILE A 382 -8.57 -3.59 -5.52
N LYS A 383 -8.63 -4.81 -4.94
CA LYS A 383 -8.07 -6.02 -5.57
C LYS A 383 -8.90 -6.44 -6.78
N SER A 384 -10.22 -6.35 -6.72
CA SER A 384 -11.11 -6.68 -7.85
C SER A 384 -10.92 -5.76 -9.05
N GLY A 385 -10.49 -4.50 -8.83
CA GLY A 385 -10.14 -3.54 -9.89
C GLY A 385 -8.79 -3.79 -10.55
N ARG A 386 -7.97 -4.71 -10.02
CA ARG A 386 -6.71 -5.11 -10.68
C ARG A 386 -7.02 -6.13 -11.76
N LYS A 387 -6.71 -5.81 -13.03
CA LYS A 387 -6.64 -6.84 -14.08
C LYS A 387 -5.62 -7.89 -13.63
N SER A 388 -6.11 -9.09 -13.30
CA SER A 388 -5.26 -10.26 -13.08
C SER A 388 -4.45 -10.48 -14.34
N VAL A 389 -3.14 -10.25 -14.28
CA VAL A 389 -2.25 -10.89 -15.23
C VAL A 389 -2.10 -12.29 -14.68
N SER A 390 -2.78 -13.25 -15.30
CA SER A 390 -2.59 -14.67 -15.03
C SER A 390 -1.18 -15.05 -15.47
N HIS A 391 -0.19 -14.85 -14.60
CA HIS A 391 1.04 -15.61 -14.66
C HIS A 391 0.75 -16.94 -13.99
N CYS A 392 0.51 -17.98 -14.79
CA CYS A 392 0.67 -19.34 -14.29
C CYS A 392 2.13 -19.47 -13.85
N GLN A 393 2.37 -19.73 -12.57
CA GLN A 393 3.73 -19.98 -12.07
C GLN A 393 4.16 -21.36 -12.57
N GLN A 394 5.08 -21.39 -13.52
CA GLN A 394 5.74 -22.62 -13.95
C GLN A 394 6.58 -23.17 -12.79
N LEU A 395 6.45 -24.46 -12.50
CA LEU A 395 7.24 -25.15 -11.48
C LEU A 395 8.23 -26.09 -12.18
N ASN A 396 9.47 -26.14 -11.72
CA ASN A 396 10.47 -27.06 -12.26
C ASN A 396 10.88 -28.05 -11.16
N ILE A 397 10.57 -29.34 -11.34
CA ILE A 397 10.95 -30.42 -10.42
C ILE A 397 11.85 -31.37 -11.20
N SER A 398 13.07 -31.60 -10.71
CA SER A 398 14.04 -32.54 -11.30
C SER A 398 14.34 -32.34 -12.79
N GLY A 399 14.25 -31.09 -13.29
CA GLY A 399 14.54 -30.74 -14.68
C GLY A 399 13.32 -30.76 -15.62
N ILE A 400 12.13 -31.10 -15.11
CA ILE A 400 10.88 -31.11 -15.88
C ILE A 400 10.06 -29.87 -15.52
N GLN A 401 9.70 -29.08 -16.54
CA GLN A 401 8.83 -27.90 -16.39
C GLN A 401 7.35 -28.31 -16.40
N LEU A 402 6.67 -28.03 -15.30
CA LEU A 402 5.25 -28.26 -15.07
C LEU A 402 4.50 -26.93 -15.20
N ILE A 403 3.43 -26.91 -15.99
CA ILE A 403 2.80 -25.67 -16.45
C ILE A 403 1.31 -25.63 -16.08
N SER A 404 0.65 -26.78 -15.90
CA SER A 404 -0.74 -26.85 -15.47
C SER A 404 -0.89 -26.99 -13.94
N SER A 405 -2.01 -26.53 -13.37
CA SER A 405 -2.24 -26.62 -11.92
C SER A 405 -2.33 -28.06 -11.41
N ASP A 406 -2.84 -28.97 -12.25
CA ASP A 406 -2.88 -30.40 -11.92
C ASP A 406 -1.49 -31.04 -12.00
N GLU A 407 -0.69 -30.74 -13.04
CA GLU A 407 0.71 -31.18 -13.13
C GLU A 407 1.54 -30.70 -11.95
N ILE A 408 1.35 -29.45 -11.53
CA ILE A 408 2.07 -28.86 -10.39
C ILE A 408 1.71 -29.57 -9.08
N ARG A 409 0.42 -29.85 -8.87
CA ARG A 409 -0.06 -30.62 -7.70
C ARG A 409 0.56 -32.02 -7.70
N ASP A 410 0.44 -32.73 -8.82
CA ASP A 410 0.88 -34.12 -8.93
C ASP A 410 2.41 -34.21 -8.84
N GLY A 411 3.14 -33.25 -9.40
CA GLY A 411 4.60 -33.13 -9.25
C GLY A 411 5.05 -32.90 -7.80
N TRP A 412 4.31 -32.11 -7.02
CA TRP A 412 4.58 -31.97 -5.59
C TRP A 412 4.31 -33.26 -4.82
N VAL A 413 3.24 -33.99 -5.16
CA VAL A 413 2.93 -35.29 -4.55
C VAL A 413 4.06 -36.28 -4.79
N THR A 414 4.53 -36.40 -6.04
CA THR A 414 5.65 -37.30 -6.38
C THR A 414 6.96 -36.88 -5.72
N HIS A 415 7.26 -35.58 -5.65
CA HIS A 415 8.47 -35.07 -5.01
C HIS A 415 8.50 -35.37 -3.50
N PHE A 416 7.39 -35.13 -2.80
CA PHE A 416 7.36 -35.42 -1.36
C PHE A 416 7.31 -36.91 -1.07
N GLN A 417 6.63 -37.72 -1.90
CA GLN A 417 6.71 -39.18 -1.77
C GLN A 417 8.13 -39.72 -1.87
N SER A 418 8.96 -39.19 -2.78
CA SER A 418 10.36 -39.63 -2.92
C SER A 418 11.28 -39.12 -1.80
N VAL A 419 10.93 -38.01 -1.15
CA VAL A 419 11.65 -37.50 0.03
C VAL A 419 11.35 -38.34 1.28
N PHE A 420 10.17 -38.96 1.37
CA PHE A 420 9.74 -39.75 2.53
C PHE A 420 9.77 -41.26 2.33
N SER A 421 10.11 -41.77 1.13
CA SER A 421 10.40 -43.18 0.92
C SER A 421 11.76 -43.53 1.55
N PHE A 422 11.72 -44.11 2.74
CA PHE A 422 12.88 -44.60 3.49
C PHE A 422 13.69 -45.62 2.67
N ASP A 423 14.97 -45.32 2.43
CA ASP A 423 15.94 -46.28 1.89
C ASP A 423 16.55 -47.04 3.08
N SER A 424 16.15 -48.29 3.26
CA SER A 424 16.54 -49.18 4.37
C SER A 424 18.04 -49.52 4.42
N ASN A 425 18.83 -49.07 3.43
CA ASN A 425 20.24 -49.41 3.29
C ASN A 425 21.21 -48.42 3.97
N LEU A 426 20.72 -47.34 4.58
CA LEU A 426 21.54 -46.27 5.16
C LEU A 426 21.75 -46.37 6.69
N ILE A 427 21.22 -47.39 7.36
CA ILE A 427 21.37 -47.57 8.80
C ILE A 427 22.64 -48.37 9.10
N ASN A 428 23.56 -47.76 9.85
CA ASN A 428 24.69 -48.47 10.44
C ASN A 428 24.15 -49.45 11.49
N PRO A 429 24.39 -50.77 11.37
CA PRO A 429 23.82 -51.79 12.26
C PRO A 429 24.26 -51.64 13.73
N VAL A 430 25.29 -50.85 14.00
CA VAL A 430 25.71 -50.48 15.38
C VAL A 430 24.73 -49.50 16.03
N ASN A 431 24.14 -48.58 15.25
CA ASN A 431 23.18 -47.60 15.74
C ASN A 431 21.78 -48.22 15.94
N GLU A 432 21.40 -49.17 15.07
CA GLU A 432 20.17 -49.94 15.22
C GLU A 432 20.16 -50.70 16.55
N LYS A 433 21.27 -51.38 16.85
CA LYS A 433 21.42 -52.12 18.12
C LYS A 433 21.45 -51.21 19.36
N ALA A 434 21.99 -50.00 19.24
CA ALA A 434 22.00 -49.02 20.34
C ALA A 434 20.61 -48.41 20.57
N ILE A 435 19.87 -48.15 19.50
CA ILE A 435 18.49 -47.66 19.54
C ILE A 435 17.57 -48.75 20.09
N ASP A 436 17.71 -50.00 19.62
CA ASP A 436 16.97 -51.15 20.14
C ASP A 436 17.25 -51.38 21.63
N ASN A 437 18.50 -51.28 22.07
CA ASN A 437 18.84 -51.39 23.49
C ASN A 437 18.24 -50.23 24.31
N THR A 438 18.25 -49.01 23.80
CA THR A 438 17.68 -47.84 24.49
C THR A 438 16.15 -47.92 24.56
N ILE A 439 15.52 -48.40 23.49
CA ILE A 439 14.07 -48.66 23.44
C ILE A 439 13.71 -49.79 24.40
N ASN A 440 14.49 -50.86 24.45
CA ASN A 440 14.26 -51.97 25.38
C ASN A 440 14.45 -51.54 26.85
N ASP A 441 15.48 -50.75 27.17
CA ASP A 441 15.67 -50.18 28.51
C ASP A 441 14.51 -49.24 28.90
N LEU A 442 14.03 -48.41 27.97
CA LEU A 442 12.87 -47.55 28.17
C LEU A 442 11.59 -48.37 28.37
N LEU A 443 11.39 -49.42 27.58
CA LEU A 443 10.25 -50.33 27.71
C LEU A 443 10.31 -51.13 29.02
N GLU A 444 11.49 -51.52 29.51
CA GLU A 444 11.66 -52.15 30.83
C GLU A 444 11.38 -51.17 31.98
N THR A 445 11.85 -49.93 31.85
CA THR A 445 11.62 -48.85 32.82
C THR A 445 10.15 -48.46 32.92
N VAL A 446 9.41 -48.59 31.80
CA VAL A 446 7.98 -48.30 31.72
C VAL A 446 7.14 -49.52 32.15
N ARG A 447 7.55 -50.75 31.80
CA ARG A 447 6.89 -51.99 32.26
C ARG A 447 6.99 -52.20 33.77
N THR A 448 8.05 -51.72 34.42
CA THR A 448 8.20 -51.79 35.88
C THR A 448 7.36 -50.77 36.64
N ASN A 449 6.88 -49.70 35.98
CA ASN A 449 6.14 -48.62 36.63
C ASN A 449 4.64 -48.56 36.30
N THR A 450 4.17 -49.26 35.25
CA THR A 450 2.75 -49.30 34.91
C THR A 450 2.38 -50.66 34.34
N ASN A 451 1.48 -51.37 35.02
CA ASN A 451 0.90 -52.65 34.60
C ASN A 451 -0.15 -52.49 33.46
N GLU A 452 -0.06 -51.42 32.67
CA GLU A 452 -0.96 -51.16 31.55
C GLU A 452 -0.21 -51.36 30.23
N LYS A 453 -0.82 -52.14 29.32
CA LYS A 453 -0.36 -52.31 27.95
C LYS A 453 -0.36 -50.96 27.25
N ILE A 454 0.82 -50.49 26.85
CA ILE A 454 0.96 -49.33 25.97
C ILE A 454 0.80 -49.82 24.54
N GLU A 455 -0.27 -49.39 23.88
CA GLU A 455 -0.45 -49.55 22.43
C GLU A 455 0.46 -48.55 21.69
N GLU A 456 1.12 -49.01 20.62
CA GLU A 456 1.93 -48.17 19.74
C GLU A 456 1.03 -47.17 19.00
N LEU A 457 1.34 -45.87 19.14
CA LEU A 457 0.66 -44.80 18.43
C LEU A 457 0.96 -44.87 16.92
N THR A 458 -0.11 -44.87 16.12
CA THR A 458 0.01 -44.86 14.66
C THR A 458 0.45 -43.50 14.15
N PHE A 459 1.07 -43.46 12.96
CA PHE A 459 1.54 -42.22 12.31
C PHE A 459 0.40 -41.19 12.12
N ASP A 460 -0.83 -41.68 11.94
CA ASP A 460 -2.04 -40.88 11.77
C ASP A 460 -2.51 -40.22 13.08
N GLU A 461 -2.32 -40.91 14.21
CA GLU A 461 -2.57 -40.35 15.55
C GLU A 461 -1.49 -39.35 15.95
N LEU A 462 -0.24 -39.62 15.58
CA LEU A 462 0.89 -38.69 15.73
C LEU A 462 0.69 -37.42 14.89
N TYR A 463 0.16 -37.56 13.67
CA TYR A 463 -0.21 -36.45 12.80
C TYR A 463 -1.35 -35.62 13.41
N LYS A 464 -2.42 -36.27 13.92
CA LYS A 464 -3.53 -35.60 14.61
C LYS A 464 -3.12 -34.93 15.93
N LEU A 465 -2.17 -35.51 16.66
CA LEU A 465 -1.57 -34.88 17.85
C LEU A 465 -0.76 -33.64 17.47
N CYS A 466 0.06 -33.76 16.43
CA CYS A 466 0.87 -32.65 15.90
C CYS A 466 0.00 -31.51 15.36
N ASP A 467 -1.16 -31.80 14.77
CA ASP A 467 -2.05 -30.79 14.18
C ASP A 467 -2.73 -29.90 15.25
N ASN A 468 -2.95 -30.45 16.46
CA ASN A 468 -3.59 -29.76 17.58
C ASN A 468 -2.64 -28.88 18.44
N LEU A 469 -1.34 -28.80 18.13
CA LEU A 469 -0.38 -27.97 18.85
C LEU A 469 -0.40 -26.49 18.39
N PRO A 470 -0.29 -25.48 19.29
CA PRO A 470 -0.39 -24.05 18.95
C PRO A 470 0.76 -23.51 18.06
N CYS A 471 0.51 -22.40 17.35
CA CYS A 471 1.29 -21.85 16.22
C CYS A 471 2.77 -21.45 16.44
N ASN A 472 3.37 -21.69 17.61
CA ASN A 472 4.79 -21.40 17.89
C ASN A 472 5.72 -22.61 17.61
N LYS A 473 5.31 -23.53 16.74
CA LYS A 473 5.89 -24.88 16.56
C LYS A 473 7.40 -24.92 16.27
N SER A 474 7.97 -23.98 15.51
CA SER A 474 9.42 -24.02 15.22
C SER A 474 10.27 -23.59 16.41
N GLN A 475 9.78 -22.67 17.25
CA GLN A 475 10.57 -22.10 18.36
C GLN A 475 10.76 -23.09 19.51
N VAL A 476 9.76 -23.91 19.83
CA VAL A 476 9.90 -24.97 20.84
C VAL A 476 10.94 -26.00 20.40
N PHE A 477 10.89 -26.39 19.13
CA PHE A 477 11.78 -27.39 18.55
C PHE A 477 13.22 -26.93 18.36
N ILE A 478 13.47 -25.62 18.22
CA ILE A 478 14.83 -25.06 18.16
C ILE A 478 15.25 -24.43 19.50
N ASN A 479 14.43 -24.43 20.55
CA ASN A 479 14.72 -23.71 21.79
C ASN A 479 16.00 -24.22 22.44
N ASP A 480 16.23 -25.53 22.42
CA ASP A 480 17.46 -26.12 22.96
C ASP A 480 18.67 -25.75 22.09
N LEU A 481 18.51 -25.64 20.77
CA LEU A 481 19.56 -25.09 19.90
C LEU A 481 19.86 -23.64 20.26
N LEU A 482 18.85 -22.81 20.49
CA LEU A 482 19.04 -21.41 20.88
C LEU A 482 19.74 -21.30 22.23
N LYS A 483 19.38 -22.14 23.20
CA LYS A 483 20.05 -22.22 24.49
C LYS A 483 21.51 -22.64 24.34
N GLN A 484 21.80 -23.66 23.51
CA GLN A 484 23.18 -24.06 23.20
C GLN A 484 23.98 -22.93 22.53
N LEU A 485 23.37 -22.20 21.60
CA LEU A 485 24.00 -21.05 20.94
C LEU A 485 24.22 -19.88 21.92
N ASP A 486 23.31 -19.61 22.83
CA ASP A 486 23.43 -18.57 23.87
C ASP A 486 24.48 -18.95 24.94
N GLU A 487 24.56 -20.21 25.35
CA GLU A 487 25.55 -20.71 26.30
C GLU A 487 26.93 -20.93 25.67
N SER A 488 27.02 -20.97 24.34
CA SER A 488 28.25 -21.13 23.59
C SER A 488 29.22 -19.93 23.74
N PRO A 489 30.50 -20.16 24.08
CA PRO A 489 31.50 -19.09 24.18
C PRO A 489 31.95 -18.54 22.82
N TYR A 490 31.47 -19.10 21.71
CA TYR A 490 31.89 -18.75 20.35
C TYR A 490 31.04 -17.63 19.72
N GLY A 491 29.99 -17.17 20.42
CA GLY A 491 29.21 -15.99 20.02
C GLY A 491 29.98 -14.68 20.13
N SER A 492 29.42 -13.62 19.54
CA SER A 492 29.95 -12.27 19.71
C SER A 492 29.71 -11.75 21.12
N MET A 493 30.61 -10.91 21.63
CA MET A 493 30.49 -10.28 22.95
C MET A 493 30.39 -8.77 22.80
N LEU A 494 29.35 -8.19 23.39
CA LEU A 494 29.21 -6.75 23.59
C LEU A 494 29.43 -6.47 25.07
N PHE A 495 30.63 -6.02 25.44
CA PHE A 495 31.08 -5.98 26.84
C PHE A 495 30.96 -7.37 27.49
N ASN A 496 30.20 -7.50 28.58
CA ASN A 496 29.90 -8.77 29.24
C ASN A 496 28.64 -9.46 28.72
N LEU A 497 27.99 -8.89 27.69
CA LEU A 497 26.75 -9.41 27.12
C LEU A 497 27.06 -10.26 25.89
N ARG A 498 26.66 -11.53 25.92
CA ARG A 498 26.80 -12.42 24.78
C ARG A 498 25.66 -12.22 23.79
N VAL A 499 26.02 -12.14 22.52
CA VAL A 499 25.12 -11.98 21.38
C VAL A 499 25.56 -12.97 20.30
N SER A 500 25.11 -14.21 20.42
CA SER A 500 25.51 -15.33 19.57
C SER A 500 24.56 -15.54 18.40
N SER A 501 23.26 -15.38 18.62
CA SER A 501 22.25 -15.60 17.58
C SER A 501 21.02 -14.68 17.70
N THR A 502 20.38 -14.40 16.57
CA THR A 502 19.04 -13.80 16.51
C THR A 502 18.16 -14.62 15.57
N VAL A 503 16.89 -14.81 15.93
CA VAL A 503 16.06 -15.86 15.34
C VAL A 503 14.68 -15.34 15.02
N GLN A 504 14.13 -15.77 13.88
CA GLN A 504 12.72 -15.62 13.57
C GLN A 504 12.23 -16.83 12.78
N ALA A 505 11.34 -17.61 13.39
CA ALA A 505 10.90 -18.90 12.84
C ALA A 505 12.11 -19.80 12.51
N ASP A 506 12.32 -20.15 11.25
CA ASP A 506 13.43 -20.94 10.72
C ASP A 506 14.66 -20.11 10.31
N ASP A 507 14.53 -18.78 10.20
CA ASP A 507 15.63 -17.87 9.88
C ASP A 507 16.51 -17.61 11.12
N ILE A 508 17.69 -18.22 11.17
CA ILE A 508 18.69 -18.02 12.22
C ILE A 508 19.86 -17.17 11.69
N ALA A 509 20.15 -16.05 12.35
CA ALA A 509 21.34 -15.26 12.11
C ALA A 509 22.36 -15.48 13.22
N LEU A 510 23.53 -16.01 12.86
CA LEU A 510 24.66 -16.23 13.76
C LEU A 510 25.59 -15.01 13.75
N ILE A 511 26.11 -14.63 14.92
CA ILE A 511 27.01 -13.48 15.08
C ILE A 511 28.27 -13.92 15.81
N SER A 512 29.42 -13.68 15.19
CA SER A 512 30.74 -14.03 15.73
C SER A 512 31.78 -13.00 15.28
N THR A 513 32.85 -12.85 16.07
CA THR A 513 33.98 -11.94 15.78
C THR A 513 35.07 -12.60 14.93
N THR A 514 35.10 -13.93 14.81
CA THR A 514 36.12 -14.65 14.06
C THR A 514 35.53 -15.77 13.19
N SER A 515 36.18 -16.07 12.07
CA SER A 515 35.76 -17.16 11.18
C SER A 515 35.77 -18.53 11.87
N LYS A 516 36.75 -18.78 12.75
CA LYS A 516 36.86 -20.02 13.51
C LYS A 516 35.65 -20.20 14.44
N CYS A 517 35.31 -19.18 15.22
CA CYS A 517 34.14 -19.21 16.09
C CYS A 517 32.83 -19.32 15.29
N MET A 518 32.72 -18.64 14.14
CA MET A 518 31.56 -18.77 13.25
C MET A 518 31.39 -20.22 12.77
N LYS A 519 32.48 -20.87 12.37
CA LYS A 519 32.45 -22.29 11.97
C LYS A 519 31.94 -23.16 13.10
N THR A 520 32.39 -22.96 14.34
CA THR A 520 31.90 -23.72 15.48
C THR A 520 30.41 -23.51 15.73
N LEU A 521 29.89 -22.29 15.58
CA LEU A 521 28.44 -22.05 15.68
C LEU A 521 27.64 -22.74 14.56
N ILE A 522 28.18 -22.79 13.34
CA ILE A 522 27.59 -23.55 12.23
C ILE A 522 27.60 -25.05 12.55
N ASP A 523 28.69 -25.57 13.10
CA ASP A 523 28.83 -26.97 13.47
C ASP A 523 27.82 -27.36 14.58
N ILE A 524 27.53 -26.46 15.53
CA ILE A 524 26.45 -26.64 16.54
C ILE A 524 25.09 -26.75 15.85
N CYS A 525 24.76 -25.82 14.95
CA CYS A 525 23.51 -25.87 14.19
C CYS A 525 23.40 -27.17 13.37
N GLN A 526 24.47 -27.56 12.68
CA GLN A 526 24.52 -28.78 11.88
C GLN A 526 24.28 -30.02 12.77
N THR A 527 25.01 -30.17 13.87
CA THR A 527 24.88 -31.31 14.79
C THR A 527 23.46 -31.38 15.35
N TYR A 528 22.90 -30.25 15.78
CA TYR A 528 21.55 -30.20 16.30
C TYR A 528 20.53 -30.63 15.23
N SER A 529 20.64 -30.09 14.02
CA SER A 529 19.72 -30.42 12.94
C SER A 529 19.78 -31.90 12.54
N GLU A 530 20.96 -32.51 12.55
CA GLU A 530 21.15 -33.94 12.28
C GLU A 530 20.51 -34.80 13.37
N ASN A 531 20.67 -34.44 14.65
CA ASN A 531 20.05 -35.14 15.78
C ASN A 531 18.52 -35.06 15.77
N TRP A 532 17.97 -33.94 15.29
CA TRP A 532 16.52 -33.68 15.29
C TRP A 532 15.87 -33.89 13.92
N GLY A 533 16.57 -34.49 12.95
CA GLY A 533 16.00 -34.92 11.67
C GLY A 533 15.60 -33.80 10.69
N PHE A 534 16.23 -32.62 10.76
CA PHE A 534 16.03 -31.54 9.79
C PHE A 534 17.35 -31.03 9.20
N ARG A 535 17.30 -30.23 8.13
CA ARG A 535 18.51 -29.66 7.51
C ARG A 535 18.34 -28.18 7.17
N PHE A 536 19.38 -27.39 7.45
CA PHE A 536 19.50 -26.02 6.98
C PHE A 536 19.82 -25.99 5.48
N SER A 537 19.29 -25.00 4.75
CA SER A 537 19.59 -24.86 3.32
C SER A 537 20.92 -24.14 3.13
N SER A 538 21.95 -24.85 2.65
CA SER A 538 23.23 -24.25 2.27
C SER A 538 23.07 -23.22 1.15
N ALA A 539 22.15 -23.45 0.21
CA ALA A 539 21.87 -22.54 -0.91
C ALA A 539 21.19 -21.22 -0.49
N LYS A 540 20.44 -21.21 0.61
CA LYS A 540 19.80 -20.00 1.16
C LYS A 540 20.63 -19.33 2.26
N SER A 541 21.65 -20.03 2.77
CA SER A 541 22.53 -19.51 3.80
C SER A 541 23.55 -18.56 3.18
N GLU A 542 23.77 -17.41 3.81
CA GLU A 542 24.70 -16.39 3.31
C GLU A 542 25.54 -15.83 4.46
N VAL A 543 26.80 -15.48 4.18
CA VAL A 543 27.71 -14.88 5.16
C VAL A 543 27.92 -13.40 4.83
N LEU A 544 27.60 -12.52 5.78
CA LEU A 544 28.03 -11.12 5.73
C LEU A 544 29.27 -10.90 6.61
N LYS A 545 30.27 -10.22 6.03
CA LYS A 545 31.52 -9.86 6.71
C LYS A 545 31.61 -8.35 6.91
N PHE A 546 31.55 -7.88 8.15
CA PHE A 546 31.75 -6.47 8.50
C PHE A 546 33.24 -6.19 8.78
N CYS A 547 33.93 -5.44 7.90
CA CYS A 547 35.33 -5.01 8.12
C CYS A 547 35.57 -3.56 7.71
N SER A 548 36.38 -2.85 8.51
CA SER A 548 36.73 -1.44 8.30
C SER A 548 37.90 -1.21 7.33
N SER A 549 38.63 -2.25 6.94
CA SER A 549 39.77 -2.19 6.02
C SER A 549 39.77 -3.35 5.02
N LYS A 550 40.38 -3.13 3.84
CA LYS A 550 40.66 -4.17 2.85
C LYS A 550 41.68 -5.17 3.41
N CYS A 551 41.31 -6.06 4.34
CA CYS A 551 42.18 -7.17 4.71
C CYS A 551 41.47 -8.43 5.24
N ALA A 552 42.20 -9.53 5.07
CA ALA A 552 41.93 -10.95 5.31
C ALA A 552 40.80 -11.56 4.46
N THR A 553 41.15 -12.10 3.29
CA THR A 553 40.38 -13.19 2.66
C THR A 553 40.04 -14.22 3.75
N ILE A 554 38.80 -14.70 3.81
CA ILE A 554 38.51 -15.85 4.68
C ILE A 554 39.44 -16.96 4.20
N SER A 555 40.37 -17.41 5.04
CA SER A 555 41.45 -18.33 4.65
C SER A 555 40.90 -19.67 4.15
N GLN A 556 39.68 -20.03 4.56
CA GLN A 556 38.93 -21.19 4.08
C GLN A 556 37.42 -20.87 4.01
N PRO A 557 36.71 -21.29 2.95
CA PRO A 557 35.26 -21.09 2.85
C PRO A 557 34.55 -21.78 4.02
N LEU A 558 33.54 -21.09 4.59
CA LEU A 558 32.66 -21.68 5.59
C LEU A 558 31.76 -22.71 4.91
N LYS A 559 31.63 -23.89 5.52
CA LYS A 559 30.87 -25.01 4.98
C LYS A 559 29.72 -25.39 5.90
N LEU A 560 28.59 -25.76 5.31
CA LEU A 560 27.42 -26.33 5.97
C LEU A 560 27.03 -27.62 5.24
N TYR A 561 27.04 -28.75 5.96
CA TYR A 561 26.92 -30.10 5.38
C TYR A 561 27.90 -30.36 4.21
N GLY A 562 29.13 -29.82 4.32
CA GLY A 562 30.18 -29.96 3.30
C GLY A 562 30.06 -29.00 2.09
N ALA A 563 28.94 -28.29 1.94
CA ALA A 563 28.74 -27.30 0.87
C ALA A 563 29.22 -25.90 1.29
N ASP A 564 29.84 -25.16 0.37
CA ASP A 564 30.34 -23.81 0.62
C ASP A 564 29.20 -22.79 0.76
N ILE A 565 29.27 -21.94 1.79
CA ILE A 565 28.32 -20.85 2.03
C ILE A 565 28.86 -19.57 1.37
N PRO A 566 28.10 -18.90 0.49
CA PRO A 566 28.55 -17.70 -0.20
C PRO A 566 28.75 -16.51 0.75
N VAL A 567 29.86 -15.78 0.56
CA VAL A 567 30.11 -14.49 1.23
C VAL A 567 29.52 -13.38 0.37
N VAL A 568 28.57 -12.63 0.92
CA VAL A 568 27.83 -11.58 0.21
C VAL A 568 28.09 -10.20 0.83
N ILE A 569 27.96 -9.16 0.00
CA ILE A 569 28.08 -7.75 0.46
C ILE A 569 26.76 -7.27 1.08
N SER A 570 25.63 -7.86 0.69
CA SER A 570 24.32 -7.46 1.18
C SER A 570 23.34 -8.62 1.15
N THR A 571 22.56 -8.79 2.23
CA THR A 571 21.47 -9.78 2.34
C THR A 571 20.25 -9.15 2.99
N LYS A 572 19.12 -9.85 2.96
CA LYS A 572 17.92 -9.51 3.74
C LYS A 572 17.76 -10.50 4.88
N HIS A 573 17.67 -10.00 6.10
CA HIS A 573 17.27 -10.79 7.27
C HIS A 573 15.98 -10.18 7.82
N VAL A 574 14.90 -10.98 7.94
CA VAL A 574 13.58 -10.50 8.39
C VAL A 574 13.05 -9.33 7.53
N GLY A 575 13.43 -9.29 6.24
CA GLY A 575 13.09 -8.19 5.34
C GLY A 575 13.91 -6.91 5.52
N ILE A 576 14.85 -6.86 6.45
CA ILE A 576 15.80 -5.75 6.67
C ILE A 576 17.03 -5.98 5.79
N LEU A 577 17.36 -5.00 4.94
CA LEU A 577 18.56 -5.06 4.10
C LEU A 577 19.81 -4.73 4.93
N LEU A 578 20.67 -5.73 5.13
CA LEU A 578 21.98 -5.61 5.76
C LEU A 578 23.03 -5.40 4.67
N ASN A 579 24.01 -4.54 4.94
CA ASN A 579 25.11 -4.25 4.01
C ASN A 579 26.44 -4.21 4.77
N ALA A 580 27.37 -5.05 4.33
CA ALA A 580 28.69 -5.24 4.94
C ALA A 580 29.55 -3.96 4.97
N GLU A 581 29.32 -3.05 4.02
CA GLU A 581 30.05 -1.79 3.87
C GLU A 581 29.36 -0.63 4.63
N PHE A 582 28.28 -0.92 5.38
CA PHE A 582 27.45 0.08 6.06
C PHE A 582 26.89 1.17 5.14
N LYS A 583 26.76 0.89 3.83
CA LYS A 583 26.18 1.83 2.86
C LYS A 583 24.65 1.79 2.92
N SER A 584 24.04 2.97 3.11
CA SER A 584 22.58 3.14 3.24
C SER A 584 21.85 3.47 1.93
N MET A 585 22.57 3.86 0.87
CA MET A 585 21.97 4.35 -0.38
C MET A 585 21.10 3.30 -1.09
N SER A 586 21.52 2.04 -1.12
CA SER A 586 20.77 0.94 -1.76
C SER A 586 19.42 0.70 -1.07
N ARG A 587 19.40 0.75 0.26
CA ARG A 587 18.19 0.71 1.09
C ARG A 587 17.25 1.87 0.74
N THR A 588 17.77 3.09 0.68
CA THR A 588 17.00 4.29 0.35
C THR A 588 16.39 4.24 -1.06
N LEU A 589 17.16 3.80 -2.06
CA LEU A 589 16.67 3.58 -3.42
C LEU A 589 15.54 2.54 -3.47
N ASN A 590 15.71 1.42 -2.77
CA ASN A 590 14.69 0.38 -2.71
C ASN A 590 13.40 0.88 -2.02
N ALA A 591 13.51 1.62 -0.91
CA ALA A 591 12.37 2.25 -0.24
C ALA A 591 11.62 3.21 -1.18
N CYS A 592 12.33 4.09 -1.89
CA CYS A 592 11.73 5.01 -2.88
C CYS A 592 10.99 4.23 -4.00
N ARG A 593 11.60 3.16 -4.50
CA ARG A 593 11.01 2.31 -5.55
C ARG A 593 9.73 1.65 -5.06
N ILE A 594 9.74 1.02 -3.88
CA ILE A 594 8.57 0.37 -3.29
C ILE A 594 7.46 1.39 -3.03
N LEU A 595 7.80 2.56 -2.49
CA LEU A 595 6.84 3.62 -2.20
C LEU A 595 6.11 4.06 -3.47
N ARG A 596 6.86 4.39 -4.53
CA ARG A 596 6.28 4.84 -5.81
C ARG A 596 5.52 3.74 -6.53
N ALA A 597 6.08 2.53 -6.60
CA ALA A 597 5.44 1.40 -7.29
C ALA A 597 4.12 1.01 -6.63
N THR A 598 4.09 0.95 -5.29
CA THR A 598 2.88 0.64 -4.53
C THR A 598 1.85 1.74 -4.72
N ALA A 599 2.24 3.01 -4.57
CA ALA A 599 1.31 4.14 -4.76
C ALA A 599 0.72 4.15 -6.18
N LEU A 600 1.53 3.96 -7.22
CA LEU A 600 1.06 3.89 -8.60
C LEU A 600 0.13 2.69 -8.87
N SER A 601 0.43 1.53 -8.28
CA SER A 601 -0.44 0.35 -8.39
C SER A 601 -1.81 0.62 -7.76
N VAL A 602 -1.82 1.25 -6.58
CA VAL A 602 -3.01 1.62 -5.84
C VAL A 602 -3.82 2.67 -6.61
N MET A 603 -3.16 3.68 -7.18
CA MET A 603 -3.81 4.71 -7.99
C MET A 603 -4.43 4.15 -9.29
N LYS A 604 -3.75 3.23 -9.96
CA LYS A 604 -4.29 2.52 -11.14
C LYS A 604 -5.51 1.65 -10.82
N SER A 605 -5.72 1.29 -9.55
CA SER A 605 -6.82 0.43 -9.11
C SER A 605 -8.06 1.22 -8.66
N GLY A 606 -8.13 2.53 -8.95
CA GLY A 606 -9.30 3.38 -8.66
C GLY A 606 -9.10 4.45 -7.59
N ILE A 607 -7.94 4.50 -6.93
CA ILE A 607 -7.62 5.54 -5.93
C ILE A 607 -7.06 6.77 -6.65
N HIS A 608 -7.95 7.56 -7.22
CA HIS A 608 -7.62 8.78 -7.96
C HIS A 608 -8.36 9.98 -7.36
N PRO A 609 -7.76 11.19 -7.34
CA PRO A 609 -8.43 12.43 -6.90
C PRO A 609 -9.78 12.70 -7.58
N SER A 610 -10.00 12.17 -8.78
CA SER A 610 -11.28 12.30 -9.50
C SER A 610 -12.41 11.49 -8.87
N PHE A 611 -12.09 10.47 -8.06
CA PHE A 611 -13.05 9.47 -7.57
C PHE A 611 -13.14 9.40 -6.05
N LEU A 612 -12.06 9.72 -5.34
CA LEU A 612 -12.00 9.72 -3.89
C LEU A 612 -11.44 11.05 -3.39
N ASN A 613 -11.92 11.47 -2.21
CA ASN A 613 -11.38 12.61 -1.49
C ASN A 613 -9.86 12.43 -1.25
N PRO A 614 -9.01 13.44 -1.50
CA PRO A 614 -7.57 13.35 -1.27
C PRO A 614 -7.15 12.97 0.16
N LEU A 615 -7.97 13.28 1.18
CA LEU A 615 -7.73 12.85 2.56
C LEU A 615 -7.95 11.34 2.74
N THR A 616 -8.93 10.78 2.05
CA THR A 616 -9.17 9.33 1.98
C THR A 616 -8.00 8.66 1.25
N CYS A 617 -7.59 9.19 0.09
CA CYS A 617 -6.41 8.72 -0.63
C CYS A 617 -5.14 8.76 0.24
N SER A 618 -4.95 9.85 0.98
CA SER A 618 -3.84 10.03 1.92
C SER A 618 -3.81 8.92 2.97
N LYS A 619 -4.96 8.63 3.60
CA LYS A 619 -5.06 7.55 4.59
C LYS A 619 -4.69 6.19 3.99
N ILE A 620 -5.18 5.88 2.79
CA ILE A 620 -4.85 4.62 2.11
C ILE A 620 -3.35 4.55 1.79
N VAL A 621 -2.73 5.65 1.35
CA VAL A 621 -1.27 5.70 1.08
C VAL A 621 -0.47 5.40 2.35
N PHE A 622 -0.79 6.04 3.47
CA PHE A 622 -0.09 5.79 4.74
C PHE A 622 -0.35 4.41 5.32
N GLN A 623 -1.49 3.78 5.02
CA GLN A 623 -1.79 2.41 5.46
C GLN A 623 -1.19 1.32 4.56
N MET A 624 -1.00 1.59 3.25
CA MET A 624 -0.52 0.57 2.31
C MET A 624 0.93 0.75 1.88
N CYS A 625 1.31 1.97 1.55
CA CYS A 625 2.55 2.26 0.84
C CYS A 625 3.69 2.45 1.85
N TYR A 626 3.42 3.19 2.93
CA TYR A 626 4.40 3.49 3.97
C TYR A 626 4.89 2.24 4.72
N PRO A 627 4.02 1.33 5.21
CA PRO A 627 4.48 0.15 5.93
C PRO A 627 5.39 -0.76 5.10
N LYS A 628 5.16 -0.82 3.78
CA LYS A 628 6.00 -1.59 2.85
C LYS A 628 7.31 -0.91 2.52
N ALA A 629 7.27 0.41 2.27
CA ALA A 629 8.44 1.16 1.83
C ALA A 629 9.37 1.55 2.98
N MET A 630 8.80 1.86 4.14
CA MET A 630 9.50 2.33 5.35
C MET A 630 9.62 1.22 6.39
N PHE A 631 9.57 -0.04 5.95
CA PHE A 631 9.77 -1.18 6.84
C PHE A 631 11.15 -1.07 7.52
N ALA A 632 11.17 -1.24 8.84
CA ALA A 632 12.35 -1.10 9.70
C ALA A 632 13.05 0.28 9.63
N CYS A 633 12.35 1.34 9.25
CA CYS A 633 12.91 2.70 9.22
C CYS A 633 13.37 3.23 10.59
N GLU A 634 12.84 2.66 11.68
CA GLU A 634 13.26 2.92 13.05
C GLU A 634 14.73 2.56 13.32
N LEU A 635 15.35 1.70 12.49
CA LEU A 635 16.75 1.32 12.63
C LEU A 635 17.69 2.14 11.72
N TRP A 636 17.14 3.05 10.90
CA TRP A 636 17.93 3.79 9.92
C TRP A 636 18.71 4.93 10.58
N TYR A 637 20.00 4.73 10.87
CA TYR A 637 20.88 5.80 11.33
C TYR A 637 21.66 6.44 10.17
N GLY A 638 22.15 7.67 10.37
CA GLY A 638 23.08 8.32 9.44
C GLY A 638 22.51 8.68 8.07
N LEU A 639 21.20 8.97 7.98
CA LEU A 639 20.57 9.40 6.72
C LEU A 639 21.21 10.70 6.21
N SER A 640 21.84 10.62 5.04
CA SER A 640 22.41 11.82 4.39
C SER A 640 21.33 12.75 3.84
N ASN A 641 21.67 14.03 3.66
CA ASN A 641 20.77 15.00 3.02
C ASN A 641 20.31 14.56 1.62
N THR A 642 21.18 13.86 0.88
CA THR A 642 20.85 13.29 -0.44
C THR A 642 19.77 12.23 -0.32
N GLU A 643 19.91 11.30 0.63
CA GLU A 643 18.93 10.23 0.86
C GLU A 643 17.57 10.79 1.33
N LEU A 644 17.58 11.72 2.28
CA LEU A 644 16.37 12.40 2.73
C LEU A 644 15.69 13.11 1.55
N THR A 645 16.45 13.81 0.71
CA THR A 645 15.91 14.47 -0.49
C THR A 645 15.27 13.47 -1.46
N MET A 646 15.83 12.26 -1.62
CA MET A 646 15.26 11.23 -2.50
C MET A 646 13.93 10.68 -1.97
N LEU A 647 13.88 10.38 -0.67
CA LEU A 647 12.65 9.94 0.01
C LEU A 647 11.58 11.03 -0.09
N GLU A 648 11.98 12.28 0.17
CA GLU A 648 11.12 13.44 0.18
C GLU A 648 10.56 13.74 -1.22
N ARG A 649 11.35 13.56 -2.29
CA ARG A 649 10.85 13.63 -3.67
C ARG A 649 9.78 12.58 -3.97
N SER A 650 9.92 11.37 -3.43
CA SER A 650 8.95 10.30 -3.63
C SER A 650 7.66 10.57 -2.85
N HIS A 651 7.77 11.04 -1.60
CA HIS A 651 6.67 11.51 -0.78
C HIS A 651 5.87 12.64 -1.45
N LYS A 652 6.57 13.71 -1.87
CA LYS A 652 5.98 14.88 -2.54
C LYS A 652 5.31 14.53 -3.87
N TYR A 653 5.90 13.59 -4.63
CA TYR A 653 5.29 13.10 -5.87
C TYR A 653 3.91 12.50 -5.61
N ILE A 654 3.78 11.66 -4.59
CA ILE A 654 2.50 11.03 -4.24
C ILE A 654 1.51 12.09 -3.74
N CYS A 655 1.94 12.99 -2.86
CA CYS A 655 1.14 14.09 -2.34
C CYS A 655 0.46 14.92 -3.46
N LYS A 656 1.22 15.28 -4.49
CA LYS A 656 0.70 16.01 -5.66
C LYS A 656 -0.26 15.16 -6.48
N THR A 657 0.09 13.89 -6.67
CA THR A 657 -0.70 12.98 -7.52
C THR A 657 -2.07 12.71 -6.91
N ILE A 658 -2.16 12.45 -5.59
CA ILE A 658 -3.45 12.17 -4.93
C ILE A 658 -4.37 13.39 -4.81
N GLN A 659 -3.82 14.59 -4.96
CA GLN A 659 -4.59 15.85 -5.02
C GLN A 659 -4.89 16.29 -6.46
N GLY A 660 -4.31 15.64 -7.48
CA GLY A 660 -4.43 16.07 -8.87
C GLY A 660 -3.76 17.43 -9.13
N LEU A 661 -2.68 17.74 -8.38
CA LEU A 661 -1.94 18.99 -8.51
C LEU A 661 -0.81 18.88 -9.56
N PRO A 662 -0.47 19.99 -10.23
CA PRO A 662 0.72 20.13 -11.06
C PRO A 662 2.01 19.56 -10.45
N ALA A 663 2.82 18.86 -11.25
CA ALA A 663 4.12 18.36 -10.80
C ALA A 663 5.06 19.48 -10.29
N ARG A 664 4.93 20.68 -10.85
CA ARG A 664 5.72 21.89 -10.50
C ARG A 664 5.16 22.69 -9.33
N THR A 665 3.97 22.39 -8.79
CA THR A 665 3.44 23.13 -7.63
C THR A 665 4.46 23.12 -6.49
N ARG A 666 4.62 24.26 -5.80
CA ARG A 666 5.47 24.37 -4.61
C ARG A 666 5.07 23.29 -3.60
N SER A 667 6.04 22.48 -3.20
CA SER A 667 5.76 21.25 -2.45
C SER A 667 5.18 21.55 -1.06
N ASP A 668 5.50 22.71 -0.50
CA ASP A 668 5.08 23.14 0.83
C ASP A 668 3.63 23.56 0.88
N LYS A 669 3.11 24.12 -0.22
CA LYS A 669 1.67 24.30 -0.42
C LYS A 669 1.00 22.93 -0.51
N CYS A 670 1.55 22.02 -1.32
CA CYS A 670 0.96 20.69 -1.54
C CYS A 670 0.85 19.85 -0.26
N THR A 671 1.92 19.76 0.52
CA THR A 671 1.96 18.92 1.73
C THR A 671 1.12 19.53 2.86
N SER A 672 1.18 20.86 3.05
CA SER A 672 0.39 21.53 4.08
C SER A 672 -1.11 21.39 3.86
N LEU A 673 -1.60 21.50 2.61
CA LEU A 673 -3.03 21.34 2.28
C LEU A 673 -3.62 19.96 2.61
N LEU A 674 -2.79 18.92 2.78
CA LEU A 674 -3.22 17.59 3.26
C LEU A 674 -2.89 17.35 4.74
N GLY A 675 -2.22 18.28 5.41
CA GLY A 675 -1.63 18.06 6.73
C GLY A 675 -0.46 17.06 6.72
N TRP A 676 0.24 16.90 5.59
CA TRP A 676 1.40 16.01 5.49
C TRP A 676 2.64 16.70 6.06
N LEU A 677 3.26 16.04 7.03
CA LEU A 677 4.61 16.37 7.49
C LEU A 677 5.65 15.76 6.53
N PRO A 678 6.88 16.32 6.48
CA PRO A 678 7.98 15.72 5.72
C PRO A 678 8.21 14.24 6.06
N VAL A 679 8.77 13.48 5.12
CA VAL A 679 9.01 12.04 5.32
C VAL A 679 9.96 11.76 6.49
N GLU A 680 10.87 12.70 6.77
CA GLU A 680 11.77 12.65 7.92
C GLU A 680 11.00 12.57 9.24
N CYS A 681 9.92 13.35 9.41
CA CYS A 681 9.09 13.33 10.61
C CYS A 681 8.43 11.96 10.84
N TYR A 682 8.07 11.24 9.76
CA TYR A 682 7.55 9.88 9.86
C TYR A 682 8.63 8.92 10.38
N ILE A 683 9.85 8.99 9.84
CA ILE A 683 10.98 8.15 10.24
C ILE A 683 11.36 8.45 11.70
N ASP A 684 11.48 9.72 12.06
CA ASP A 684 11.79 10.17 13.42
C ASP A 684 10.73 9.69 14.43
N LYS A 685 9.44 9.76 14.05
CA LYS A 685 8.34 9.23 14.86
C LYS A 685 8.50 7.72 15.07
N CYS A 686 8.79 6.95 14.04
CA CYS A 686 9.03 5.51 14.17
C CYS A 686 10.22 5.20 15.10
N LYS A 687 11.32 5.95 15.00
CA LYS A 687 12.50 5.83 15.88
C LYS A 687 12.17 6.11 17.34
N LEU A 688 11.49 7.21 17.62
CA LEU A 688 11.09 7.58 18.99
C LEU A 688 10.10 6.56 19.58
N GLN A 689 9.18 6.05 18.77
CA GLN A 689 8.24 5.00 19.18
C GLN A 689 8.96 3.69 19.50
N PHE A 690 9.95 3.32 18.68
CA PHE A 690 10.79 2.16 18.90
C PHE A 690 11.64 2.31 20.17
N PHE A 691 12.27 3.47 20.38
CA PHE A 691 12.99 3.79 21.60
C PHE A 691 12.11 3.65 22.85
N GLY A 692 10.93 4.25 22.86
CA GLY A 692 10.02 4.11 24.00
C GLY A 692 9.61 2.66 24.24
N ARG A 693 9.50 1.84 23.20
CA ARG A 693 9.26 0.39 23.34
C ARG A 693 10.44 -0.27 24.04
N LEU A 694 11.67 -0.03 23.60
CA LEU A 694 12.87 -0.53 24.24
C LEU A 694 12.97 -0.09 25.71
N CYS A 695 12.62 1.16 26.03
CA CYS A 695 12.62 1.66 27.41
C CYS A 695 11.62 0.93 28.33
N ARG A 696 10.52 0.40 27.78
CA ARG A 696 9.50 -0.32 28.56
C ARG A 696 9.68 -1.85 28.57
N MET A 697 10.67 -2.37 27.84
CA MET A 697 10.99 -3.80 27.87
C MET A 697 11.59 -4.21 29.23
N ASP A 698 11.38 -5.48 29.58
CA ASP A 698 12.00 -6.11 30.75
C ASP A 698 13.54 -6.05 30.68
N ASN A 699 14.18 -5.85 31.82
CA ASN A 699 15.63 -5.70 31.93
C ASN A 699 16.42 -6.98 31.58
N ASN A 700 15.78 -8.15 31.63
CA ASN A 700 16.39 -9.42 31.26
C ASN A 700 16.47 -9.62 29.73
N LEU A 701 15.67 -8.87 28.97
CA LEU A 701 15.64 -8.99 27.51
C LEU A 701 16.89 -8.37 26.89
N LEU A 702 17.51 -9.11 25.97
CA LEU A 702 18.74 -8.72 25.28
C LEU A 702 18.67 -7.31 24.64
N PRO A 703 17.60 -6.91 23.92
CA PRO A 703 17.52 -5.57 23.33
C PRO A 703 17.55 -4.43 24.36
N LYS A 704 16.94 -4.62 25.53
CA LYS A 704 16.94 -3.64 26.63
C LYS A 704 18.35 -3.49 27.21
N ARG A 705 19.04 -4.61 27.46
CA ARG A 705 20.42 -4.63 27.96
C ARG A 705 21.38 -3.94 26.99
N ILE A 706 21.25 -4.23 25.69
CA ILE A 706 22.04 -3.55 24.64
C ILE A 706 21.77 -2.04 24.65
N LEU A 707 20.50 -1.62 24.74
CA LEU A 707 20.17 -0.19 24.80
C LEU A 707 20.83 0.49 26.00
N LEU A 708 20.73 -0.09 27.20
CA LEU A 708 21.32 0.47 28.42
C LEU A 708 22.84 0.59 28.30
N LEU A 709 23.52 -0.47 27.82
CA LEU A 709 24.97 -0.44 27.61
C LEU A 709 25.39 0.66 26.62
N ARG A 710 24.68 0.79 25.49
CA ARG A 710 24.97 1.81 24.48
C ARG A 710 24.68 3.23 24.97
N LEU A 711 23.65 3.42 25.80
CA LEU A 711 23.37 4.72 26.45
C LEU A 711 24.49 5.11 27.44
N LEU A 712 24.97 4.15 28.23
CA LEU A 712 26.09 4.38 29.16
C LEU A 712 27.39 4.69 28.42
N GLU A 713 27.70 3.93 27.36
CA GLU A 713 28.86 4.17 26.49
C GLU A 713 28.81 5.58 25.87
N PHE A 714 27.63 5.99 25.40
CA PHE A 714 27.40 7.32 24.84
C PHE A 714 27.64 8.42 25.89
N ARG A 715 27.03 8.29 27.08
CA ARG A 715 27.13 9.25 28.18
C ARG A 715 28.58 9.41 28.67
N ASN A 716 29.30 8.31 28.81
CA ASN A 716 30.67 8.31 29.32
C ASN A 716 31.72 8.64 28.26
N LYS A 717 31.32 8.93 27.02
CA LYS A 717 32.21 9.25 25.89
C LYS A 717 33.33 8.22 25.69
N CYS A 718 33.00 6.93 25.89
CA CYS A 718 33.98 5.85 25.82
C CYS A 718 34.61 5.66 24.43
N SER A 719 34.03 6.25 23.37
CA SER A 719 34.56 6.27 22.01
C SER A 719 34.72 7.69 21.48
N LYS A 720 35.82 7.95 20.75
CA LYS A 720 36.07 9.21 20.03
C LYS A 720 35.10 9.44 18.86
N LYS A 721 34.46 8.39 18.34
CA LYS A 721 33.50 8.45 17.24
C LYS A 721 32.17 7.82 17.67
N GLN A 722 31.15 8.66 17.85
CA GLN A 722 29.82 8.25 18.31
C GLN A 722 28.83 8.25 17.14
N ASP A 723 28.83 7.16 16.38
CA ASP A 723 27.88 6.91 15.29
C ASP A 723 26.91 5.76 15.68
N GLY A 724 25.70 5.76 15.11
CA GLY A 724 24.72 4.68 15.30
C GLY A 724 23.38 5.15 15.88
N PHE A 725 22.58 4.18 16.34
CA PHE A 725 21.20 4.40 16.80
C PHE A 725 21.09 5.39 17.97
N VAL A 726 21.90 5.23 19.02
CA VAL A 726 21.82 6.10 20.22
C VAL A 726 22.20 7.56 19.92
N PRO A 727 23.35 7.87 19.29
CA PRO A 727 23.67 9.25 18.91
C PRO A 727 22.60 9.92 18.03
N ASP A 728 22.04 9.16 17.09
CA ASP A 728 20.98 9.64 16.19
C ASP A 728 19.67 9.91 16.96
N LEU A 729 19.28 9.01 17.87
CA LEU A 729 18.16 9.19 18.77
C LEU A 729 18.30 10.45 19.63
N ILE A 730 19.48 10.69 20.22
CA ILE A 730 19.72 11.89 21.04
C ILE A 730 19.57 13.16 20.19
N LYS A 731 20.10 13.18 18.96
CA LYS A 731 19.90 14.31 18.03
C LYS A 731 18.41 14.55 17.74
N ILE A 732 17.64 13.49 17.52
CA ILE A 732 16.20 13.56 17.28
C ILE A 732 15.46 14.04 18.54
N ALA A 733 15.82 13.54 19.72
CA ALA A 733 15.22 13.95 20.98
C ALA A 733 15.48 15.45 21.25
N VAL A 734 16.69 15.94 20.99
CA VAL A 734 17.00 17.39 21.07
C VAL A 734 16.22 18.19 20.03
N LYS A 735 16.15 17.71 18.77
CA LYS A 735 15.39 18.36 17.67
C LYS A 735 13.93 18.63 18.02
N TYR A 736 13.30 17.75 18.78
CA TYR A 736 11.88 17.84 19.16
C TYR A 736 11.65 18.19 20.64
N ASP A 737 12.68 18.63 21.36
CA ASP A 737 12.60 18.98 22.79
C ASP A 737 12.05 17.85 23.68
N LEU A 738 12.54 16.63 23.45
CA LEU A 738 12.19 15.40 24.17
C LEU A 738 13.37 14.83 24.96
N ILE A 739 14.48 15.57 25.07
CA ILE A 739 15.71 15.10 25.72
C ILE A 739 15.50 14.80 27.21
N ASN A 740 14.66 15.57 27.89
CA ASN A 740 14.35 15.38 29.32
C ASN A 740 13.80 13.97 29.60
N PHE A 741 12.97 13.41 28.71
CA PHE A 741 12.47 12.03 28.87
C PHE A 741 13.58 10.98 28.78
N VAL A 742 14.62 11.25 27.99
CA VAL A 742 15.79 10.35 27.90
C VAL A 742 16.62 10.47 29.17
N GLU A 743 16.85 11.69 29.67
CA GLU A 743 17.59 11.91 30.90
C GLU A 743 16.89 11.33 32.12
N ASP A 744 15.58 11.55 32.26
CA ASP A 744 14.76 11.03 33.36
C ASP A 744 14.77 9.50 33.35
N PHE A 745 14.71 8.89 32.17
CA PHE A 745 14.86 7.44 32.03
C PHE A 745 16.23 6.95 32.48
N VAL A 746 17.30 7.64 32.09
CA VAL A 746 18.66 7.28 32.51
C VAL A 746 18.87 7.46 34.01
N LYS A 747 18.22 8.47 34.63
CA LYS A 747 18.33 8.76 36.07
C LYS A 747 17.45 7.84 36.94
N SER A 748 16.21 7.59 36.51
CA SER A 748 15.17 6.94 37.34
C SER A 748 14.79 5.54 36.87
N GLY A 749 15.16 5.14 35.64
CA GLY A 749 14.67 3.92 35.00
C GLY A 749 13.21 3.96 34.54
N SER A 750 12.47 5.01 34.90
CA SER A 750 11.05 5.19 34.56
C SER A 750 10.88 5.79 33.17
N PHE A 751 9.86 5.35 32.44
CA PHE A 751 9.52 5.89 31.12
C PHE A 751 8.00 6.03 30.96
N PRO A 752 7.50 7.04 30.23
CA PRO A 752 6.06 7.20 30.04
C PRO A 752 5.38 5.98 29.40
N SER A 753 4.10 5.79 29.72
CA SER A 753 3.27 4.78 29.07
C SER A 753 3.22 4.98 27.55
N LYS A 754 2.92 3.93 26.79
CA LYS A 754 2.88 3.98 25.32
C LYS A 754 1.94 5.08 24.80
N ALA A 755 0.77 5.25 25.41
CA ALA A 755 -0.21 6.26 24.99
C ALA A 755 0.31 7.68 25.24
N VAL A 756 0.83 7.94 26.45
CA VAL A 756 1.40 9.23 26.85
C VAL A 756 2.59 9.59 25.97
N TRP A 757 3.52 8.65 25.77
CA TRP A 757 4.69 8.84 24.92
C TRP A 757 4.30 9.16 23.47
N ASN A 758 3.35 8.41 22.89
CA ASN A 758 2.88 8.67 21.53
C ASN A 758 2.22 10.04 21.38
N ARG A 759 1.54 10.54 22.42
CA ARG A 759 0.96 11.88 22.43
C ARG A 759 2.07 12.93 22.41
N TYR A 760 3.05 12.84 23.31
CA TYR A 760 4.20 13.75 23.32
C TYR A 760 4.95 13.77 21.99
N ILE A 761 5.30 12.60 21.45
CA ILE A 761 5.97 12.52 20.13
C ILE A 761 5.14 13.24 19.05
N SER A 762 3.84 12.95 18.98
CA SER A 762 3.00 13.50 17.90
C SER A 762 2.83 15.01 18.03
N THR A 763 2.64 15.52 19.26
CA THR A 763 2.52 16.96 19.54
C THR A 763 3.84 17.69 19.29
N SER A 764 4.96 17.19 19.82
CA SER A 764 6.26 17.84 19.68
C SER A 764 6.74 17.89 18.23
N ILE A 765 6.58 16.79 17.47
CA ILE A 765 6.92 16.77 16.04
C ILE A 765 6.04 17.75 15.25
N ALA A 766 4.72 17.76 15.49
CA ALA A 766 3.81 18.65 14.79
C ALA A 766 4.09 20.12 15.09
N ASN A 767 4.37 20.48 16.36
CA ASN A 767 4.68 21.84 16.76
C ASN A 767 6.01 22.33 16.18
N SER A 768 7.07 21.51 16.30
CA SER A 768 8.39 21.85 15.76
C SER A 768 8.36 22.07 14.25
N GLU A 769 7.71 21.17 13.51
CA GLU A 769 7.63 21.29 12.05
C GLU A 769 6.70 22.45 11.61
N ASN A 770 5.59 22.69 12.32
CA ASN A 770 4.76 23.88 12.05
C ASN A 770 5.55 25.18 12.22
N ASN A 771 6.34 25.31 13.28
CA ASN A 771 7.17 26.48 13.52
C ASN A 771 8.22 26.66 12.41
N ARG A 772 8.92 25.58 12.04
CA ARG A 772 9.92 25.59 10.96
C ARG A 772 9.28 25.94 9.62
N TRP A 773 8.10 25.39 9.33
CA TRP A 773 7.36 25.67 8.12
C TRP A 773 6.92 27.13 8.05
N GLN A 774 6.39 27.68 9.14
CA GLN A 774 5.99 29.09 9.25
C GLN A 774 7.17 30.05 9.01
N GLN A 775 8.30 29.81 9.68
CA GLN A 775 9.52 30.60 9.48
C GLN A 775 10.02 30.57 8.03
N ARG A 776 9.86 29.43 7.36
CA ARG A 776 10.33 29.26 5.99
C ARG A 776 9.42 29.93 4.96
N ILE A 777 8.11 29.81 5.13
CA ILE A 777 7.15 30.49 4.24
C ILE A 777 7.08 32.00 4.53
N SER A 778 7.55 32.46 5.69
CA SER A 778 7.52 33.88 6.02
C SER A 778 8.52 34.73 5.25
N VAL A 779 9.62 34.12 4.81
CA VAL A 779 10.71 34.77 4.08
C VAL A 779 10.48 34.78 2.56
N ASP A 780 9.57 33.93 2.05
CA ASP A 780 9.33 33.73 0.62
C ASP A 780 8.05 34.49 0.17
N SER A 781 8.22 35.48 -0.73
CA SER A 781 7.12 36.33 -1.22
C SER A 781 6.05 35.53 -1.97
N ASP A 782 6.39 34.39 -2.58
CA ASP A 782 5.43 33.49 -3.24
C ASP A 782 4.35 32.93 -2.28
N PHE A 783 4.57 33.04 -0.97
CA PHE A 783 3.67 32.57 0.07
C PHE A 783 2.91 33.69 0.78
N GLU A 784 3.09 34.96 0.43
CA GLU A 784 2.45 36.09 1.11
C GLU A 784 0.93 35.90 1.28
N ILE A 785 0.23 35.61 0.20
CA ILE A 785 -1.22 35.38 0.22
C ILE A 785 -1.55 34.00 0.78
N PHE A 786 -0.73 32.99 0.48
CA PHE A 786 -0.96 31.63 0.98
C PHE A 786 -0.92 31.56 2.51
N ARG A 787 -0.06 32.35 3.17
CA ARG A 787 0.02 32.47 4.64
C ARG A 787 -1.26 33.00 5.26
N LYS A 788 -2.00 33.87 4.57
CA LYS A 788 -3.31 34.37 5.02
C LYS A 788 -4.38 33.29 4.94
N ILE A 789 -4.27 32.37 3.98
CA ILE A 789 -5.21 31.26 3.76
C ILE A 789 -4.93 30.10 4.72
N HIS A 790 -3.64 29.77 4.93
CA HIS A 790 -3.25 28.53 5.59
C HIS A 790 -2.18 28.78 6.66
N LYS A 791 -2.61 28.71 7.93
CA LYS A 791 -1.80 29.07 9.10
C LYS A 791 -1.07 27.90 9.75
N HIS A 792 -1.48 26.66 9.50
CA HIS A 792 -0.87 25.47 10.11
C HIS A 792 -0.86 24.33 9.11
N ILE A 793 0.08 23.40 9.22
CA ILE A 793 0.12 22.14 8.46
C ILE A 793 -1.02 21.24 8.94
N VAL A 794 -2.21 21.46 8.41
CA VAL A 794 -3.43 20.70 8.71
C VAL A 794 -4.23 20.48 7.42
N PRO A 795 -5.06 19.44 7.33
CA PRO A 795 -5.95 19.27 6.18
C PRO A 795 -6.73 20.54 5.86
N HIS A 796 -6.70 20.99 4.59
CA HIS A 796 -7.43 22.17 4.17
C HIS A 796 -8.94 21.99 4.41
N ARG A 797 -9.62 23.01 4.92
CA ARG A 797 -11.02 22.93 5.35
C ARG A 797 -11.97 22.51 4.21
N ALA A 798 -11.70 22.98 2.98
CA ALA A 798 -12.44 22.53 1.80
C ALA A 798 -12.39 20.99 1.61
N TRP A 799 -11.24 20.35 1.85
CA TRP A 799 -11.13 18.89 1.79
C TRP A 799 -11.86 18.18 2.93
N VAL A 800 -11.85 18.78 4.12
CA VAL A 800 -12.59 18.27 5.28
C VAL A 800 -14.10 18.26 5.00
N ILE A 801 -14.65 19.37 4.50
CA ILE A 801 -16.07 19.48 4.13
C ILE A 801 -16.42 18.51 2.99
N ALA A 802 -15.57 18.41 1.97
CA ALA A 802 -15.79 17.48 0.87
C ALA A 802 -15.63 16.00 1.26
N LYS A 803 -15.04 15.68 2.42
CA LYS A 803 -14.96 14.29 2.91
C LYS A 803 -16.31 13.85 3.47
N THR A 804 -17.00 14.73 4.20
CA THR A 804 -18.33 14.46 4.76
C THR A 804 -19.46 14.76 3.77
N ASN A 805 -19.21 15.58 2.75
CA ASN A 805 -20.20 15.97 1.74
C ASN A 805 -19.60 15.81 0.32
N PRO A 806 -19.66 14.61 -0.30
CA PRO A 806 -18.98 14.31 -1.56
C PRO A 806 -19.35 15.25 -2.74
N ASN A 807 -20.56 15.82 -2.73
CA ASN A 807 -21.03 16.77 -3.77
C ASN A 807 -20.15 18.03 -3.86
N PHE A 808 -19.44 18.41 -2.80
CA PHE A 808 -18.57 19.58 -2.76
C PHE A 808 -17.13 19.29 -3.23
N ARG A 809 -16.82 18.05 -3.65
CA ARG A 809 -15.46 17.63 -4.01
C ARG A 809 -14.88 18.42 -5.18
N GLU A 810 -15.68 18.67 -6.23
CA GLU A 810 -15.22 19.47 -7.37
C GLU A 810 -14.92 20.92 -6.98
N GLY A 811 -15.80 21.55 -6.20
CA GLY A 811 -15.56 22.91 -5.71
C GLY A 811 -14.35 22.98 -4.76
N ALA A 812 -14.17 21.99 -3.89
CA ALA A 812 -13.00 21.89 -3.03
C ALA A 812 -11.70 21.74 -3.83
N LYS A 813 -11.73 20.99 -4.95
CA LYS A 813 -10.62 20.89 -5.90
C LYS A 813 -10.29 22.25 -6.52
N VAL A 814 -11.30 23.02 -6.93
CA VAL A 814 -11.09 24.37 -7.47
C VAL A 814 -10.39 25.25 -6.45
N ILE A 815 -10.87 25.28 -5.21
CA ILE A 815 -10.24 26.08 -4.14
C ILE A 815 -8.78 25.67 -3.92
N VAL A 816 -8.51 24.37 -3.80
CA VAL A 816 -7.15 23.87 -3.56
C VAL A 816 -6.21 24.13 -4.74
N ASP A 817 -6.72 24.06 -5.98
CA ASP A 817 -5.97 24.47 -7.17
C ASP A 817 -5.61 25.95 -7.10
N LEU A 818 -6.55 26.82 -6.74
CA LEU A 818 -6.30 28.25 -6.55
C LEU A 818 -5.26 28.51 -5.47
N CYS A 819 -5.38 27.88 -4.29
CA CYS A 819 -4.38 27.98 -3.22
C CYS A 819 -2.99 27.54 -3.70
N SER A 820 -2.92 26.60 -4.63
CA SER A 820 -1.66 26.08 -5.17
C SER A 820 -0.95 27.03 -6.16
N VAL A 821 -1.71 27.91 -6.82
CA VAL A 821 -1.20 28.83 -7.86
C VAL A 821 -1.23 30.31 -7.45
N ILE A 822 -1.94 30.67 -6.38
CA ILE A 822 -2.09 32.05 -5.95
C ILE A 822 -0.73 32.70 -5.66
N ARG A 823 -0.52 33.84 -6.30
CA ARG A 823 0.64 34.73 -6.17
C ARG A 823 0.23 36.15 -6.60
N SER A 824 0.96 37.14 -6.12
CA SER A 824 0.90 38.51 -6.66
C SER A 824 1.85 38.61 -7.85
N GLU A 825 1.46 39.32 -8.89
CA GLU A 825 2.35 39.64 -10.02
C GLU A 825 3.09 40.95 -9.72
N GLU A 826 4.35 41.05 -10.14
CA GLU A 826 5.19 42.23 -9.91
C GLU A 826 4.70 43.45 -10.71
N SER A 827 4.04 43.20 -11.85
CA SER A 827 3.45 44.22 -12.72
C SER A 827 1.95 44.00 -12.89
N PRO A 828 1.16 45.08 -13.05
CA PRO A 828 -0.28 44.99 -13.22
C PRO A 828 -0.61 44.35 -14.57
N LEU A 829 -1.50 43.35 -14.54
CA LEU A 829 -2.03 42.66 -15.72
C LEU A 829 -3.41 43.22 -16.09
N LEU A 830 -3.73 43.19 -17.38
CA LEU A 830 -5.03 43.62 -17.89
C LEU A 830 -6.05 42.47 -17.83
N CYS A 831 -7.26 42.73 -17.35
CA CYS A 831 -8.35 41.77 -17.35
C CYS A 831 -9.02 41.68 -18.71
N ASP A 832 -8.92 40.54 -19.39
CA ASP A 832 -9.55 40.30 -20.71
C ASP A 832 -11.10 40.40 -20.70
N LYS A 833 -11.75 40.56 -19.54
CA LYS A 833 -13.21 40.64 -19.41
C LYS A 833 -13.74 42.03 -19.11
N CYS A 834 -13.21 42.67 -18.07
CA CYS A 834 -13.64 44.02 -17.68
C CYS A 834 -12.68 45.12 -18.13
N GLY A 835 -11.49 44.78 -18.64
CA GLY A 835 -10.50 45.76 -19.08
C GLY A 835 -9.81 46.52 -17.95
N GLN A 836 -9.98 46.12 -16.68
CA GLN A 836 -9.29 46.74 -15.55
C GLN A 836 -7.92 46.10 -15.31
N PHE A 837 -6.97 46.90 -14.82
CA PHE A 837 -5.68 46.42 -14.37
C PHE A 837 -5.77 45.78 -12.96
N PHE A 838 -5.02 44.70 -12.73
CA PHE A 838 -4.95 44.03 -11.44
C PHE A 838 -3.56 43.43 -11.20
N TYR A 839 -3.19 43.26 -9.92
CA TYR A 839 -1.96 42.56 -9.51
C TYR A 839 -2.21 41.11 -9.11
N ASN A 840 -3.45 40.78 -8.74
CA ASN A 840 -3.87 39.43 -8.39
C ASN A 840 -5.18 39.08 -9.08
N ILE A 841 -5.14 38.11 -9.99
CA ILE A 841 -6.32 37.70 -10.78
C ILE A 841 -7.43 37.12 -9.89
N ILE A 842 -7.08 36.41 -8.81
CA ILE A 842 -8.06 35.77 -7.94
C ILE A 842 -8.78 36.83 -7.10
N GLU A 843 -8.04 37.78 -6.52
CA GLU A 843 -8.61 38.90 -5.78
C GLU A 843 -9.49 39.78 -6.68
N HIS A 844 -9.02 40.08 -7.89
CA HIS A 844 -9.79 40.82 -8.88
C HIS A 844 -11.13 40.13 -9.21
N ILE A 845 -11.10 38.83 -9.48
CA ILE A 845 -12.31 38.05 -9.79
C ILE A 845 -13.27 38.00 -8.59
N MET A 846 -12.74 37.78 -7.38
CA MET A 846 -13.53 37.58 -6.18
C MET A 846 -14.12 38.86 -5.60
N CYS A 847 -13.51 40.03 -5.85
CA CYS A 847 -13.92 41.29 -5.23
C CYS A 847 -14.30 42.39 -6.23
N MET A 848 -13.66 42.47 -7.41
CA MET A 848 -13.65 43.70 -8.22
C MET A 848 -14.24 43.57 -9.63
N CYS A 849 -14.14 42.42 -10.29
CA CYS A 849 -14.43 42.29 -11.72
C CYS A 849 -15.89 42.61 -12.09
N ASP A 850 -16.16 43.72 -12.78
CA ASP A 850 -17.52 44.19 -13.10
C ASP A 850 -18.39 43.16 -13.82
N ARG A 851 -17.78 42.30 -14.65
CA ARG A 851 -18.50 41.25 -15.41
C ARG A 851 -18.99 40.07 -14.55
N LEU A 852 -18.60 40.00 -13.28
CA LEU A 852 -18.96 38.95 -12.33
C LEU A 852 -19.71 39.51 -11.11
N SER A 853 -20.20 40.76 -11.20
CA SER A 853 -20.92 41.44 -10.11
C SER A 853 -22.17 40.71 -9.68
N ASP A 854 -22.90 40.10 -10.62
CA ASP A 854 -24.10 39.30 -10.35
C ASP A 854 -23.83 38.07 -9.47
N LEU A 855 -22.74 37.35 -9.75
CA LEU A 855 -22.32 36.22 -8.92
C LEU A 855 -21.81 36.66 -7.55
N ARG A 856 -21.12 37.80 -7.45
CA ARG A 856 -20.68 38.35 -6.17
C ARG A 856 -21.83 38.83 -5.32
N ALA A 857 -22.85 39.46 -5.92
CA ALA A 857 -24.08 39.85 -5.22
C ALA A 857 -24.78 38.62 -4.62
N LYS A 858 -24.89 37.52 -5.39
CA LYS A 858 -25.46 36.27 -4.87
C LYS A 858 -24.63 35.66 -3.74
N LEU A 859 -23.29 35.67 -3.87
CA LEU A 859 -22.40 35.25 -2.79
C LEU A 859 -22.64 36.09 -1.53
N TRP A 860 -22.76 37.41 -1.69
CA TRP A 860 -22.99 38.34 -0.59
C TRP A 860 -24.33 38.08 0.12
N GLU A 861 -25.42 37.90 -0.63
CA GLU A 861 -26.73 37.51 -0.09
C GLU A 861 -26.65 36.23 0.75
N ASP A 862 -26.00 35.19 0.20
CA ASP A 862 -25.91 33.89 0.86
C ASP A 862 -24.99 33.93 2.09
N LEU A 863 -23.98 34.80 2.12
CA LEU A 863 -23.13 35.03 3.30
C LEU A 863 -23.86 35.81 4.40
N ILE A 864 -24.62 36.84 4.04
CA ILE A 864 -25.40 37.62 5.01
C ILE A 864 -26.54 36.80 5.60
N SER A 865 -27.07 35.82 4.87
CA SER A 865 -28.10 34.91 5.38
C SER A 865 -27.68 34.10 6.62
N ILE A 866 -26.38 33.99 6.91
CA ILE A 866 -25.83 33.26 8.07
C ILE A 866 -26.09 34.03 9.37
N ASN A 867 -25.79 35.32 9.38
CA ASN A 867 -26.01 36.23 10.51
C ASN A 867 -26.09 37.69 9.99
N PRO A 868 -27.30 38.24 9.79
CA PRO A 868 -27.47 39.38 8.87
C PRO A 868 -26.80 40.69 9.26
N ILE A 869 -26.61 40.96 10.56
CA ILE A 869 -26.22 42.29 11.03
C ILE A 869 -24.75 42.35 11.46
N VAL A 870 -24.31 41.43 12.32
CA VAL A 870 -22.95 41.53 12.90
C VAL A 870 -21.90 40.92 11.97
N PHE A 871 -22.24 39.83 11.29
CA PHE A 871 -21.32 39.16 10.38
C PHE A 871 -21.15 39.92 9.05
N SER A 872 -22.19 40.60 8.56
CA SER A 872 -22.08 41.50 7.40
C SER A 872 -21.11 42.65 7.67
N VAL A 873 -21.26 43.33 8.81
CA VAL A 873 -20.33 44.39 9.26
C VAL A 873 -18.90 43.85 9.39
N TYR A 874 -18.73 42.63 9.91
CA TYR A 874 -17.41 42.01 9.96
C TYR A 874 -16.81 41.81 8.55
N LEU A 875 -17.59 41.27 7.60
CA LEU A 875 -17.12 41.05 6.23
C LEU A 875 -16.81 42.35 5.49
N ASP A 876 -17.62 43.40 5.68
CA ASP A 876 -17.40 44.73 5.08
C ASP A 876 -16.12 45.40 5.56
N ASN A 877 -15.67 45.10 6.78
CA ASN A 877 -14.43 45.61 7.35
C ASN A 877 -13.18 44.86 6.86
N LEU A 878 -13.33 43.76 6.11
CA LEU A 878 -12.19 43.02 5.56
C LEU A 878 -11.64 43.70 4.30
N THR A 879 -10.32 43.83 4.20
CA THR A 879 -9.68 44.21 2.93
C THR A 879 -9.95 43.15 1.85
N SER A 880 -9.96 43.53 0.57
CA SER A 880 -10.14 42.61 -0.56
C SER A 880 -9.22 41.38 -0.51
N SER A 881 -7.97 41.58 -0.09
CA SER A 881 -6.99 40.51 0.11
C SER A 881 -7.40 39.55 1.25
N THR A 882 -7.81 40.09 2.40
CA THR A 882 -8.24 39.28 3.56
C THR A 882 -9.57 38.58 3.30
N PHE A 883 -10.52 39.25 2.64
CA PHE A 883 -11.79 38.66 2.23
C PHE A 883 -11.57 37.50 1.26
N THR A 884 -10.73 37.68 0.24
CA THR A 884 -10.33 36.61 -0.69
C THR A 884 -9.68 35.44 0.06
N ALA A 885 -8.79 35.71 1.01
CA ALA A 885 -8.16 34.66 1.81
C ALA A 885 -9.16 33.90 2.68
N THR A 886 -10.17 34.59 3.25
CA THR A 886 -11.26 34.01 4.06
C THR A 886 -12.15 33.08 3.23
N LEU A 887 -12.48 33.48 1.99
CA LEU A 887 -13.23 32.64 1.06
C LEU A 887 -12.44 31.39 0.66
N LEU A 888 -11.15 31.55 0.31
CA LEU A 888 -10.30 30.44 -0.11
C LEU A 888 -9.95 29.50 1.04
N SER A 889 -9.78 29.99 2.27
CA SER A 889 -9.55 29.14 3.44
C SER A 889 -10.80 28.35 3.84
N CYS A 890 -11.97 28.79 3.38
CA CYS A 890 -13.29 28.33 3.84
C CYS A 890 -13.48 28.49 5.35
N TYR A 891 -12.74 29.42 5.97
CA TYR A 891 -12.69 29.68 7.40
C TYR A 891 -12.74 31.18 7.67
N THR A 892 -13.47 31.56 8.72
CA THR A 892 -13.53 32.94 9.21
C THR A 892 -13.03 33.00 10.65
N GLU A 893 -12.38 34.11 11.01
CA GLU A 893 -11.98 34.39 12.40
C GLU A 893 -13.15 34.85 13.26
N TYR A 894 -14.27 35.22 12.63
CA TYR A 894 -15.51 35.49 13.34
C TYR A 894 -16.03 34.19 13.98
N ASP A 895 -16.39 34.26 15.26
CA ASP A 895 -16.86 33.11 16.01
C ASP A 895 -18.27 32.71 15.55
N LEU A 896 -18.33 31.72 14.66
CA LEU A 896 -19.55 31.09 14.20
C LEU A 896 -19.74 29.79 14.97
N ASP A 897 -20.97 29.49 15.38
CA ASP A 897 -21.32 28.15 15.83
C ASP A 897 -21.01 27.10 14.76
N ASN A 898 -20.94 25.83 15.16
CA ASN A 898 -20.46 24.77 14.28
C ASN A 898 -21.30 24.61 12.99
N ASP A 899 -22.61 24.80 13.07
CA ASP A 899 -23.52 24.63 11.92
C ASP A 899 -23.36 25.78 10.92
N ASN A 900 -23.33 27.02 11.42
CA ASN A 900 -23.06 28.21 10.61
C ASN A 900 -21.64 28.21 10.04
N SER A 901 -20.66 27.68 10.77
CA SER A 901 -19.29 27.51 10.31
C SER A 901 -19.19 26.49 9.16
N ILE A 902 -19.97 25.40 9.21
CA ILE A 902 -20.07 24.42 8.12
C ILE A 902 -20.80 25.03 6.91
N TYR A 903 -21.91 25.73 7.15
CA TYR A 903 -22.68 26.39 6.11
C TYR A 903 -21.82 27.44 5.39
N PHE A 904 -21.10 28.30 6.12
CA PHE A 904 -20.12 29.24 5.56
C PHE A 904 -19.13 28.54 4.63
N SER A 905 -18.51 27.45 5.08
CA SER A 905 -17.57 26.69 4.24
C SER A 905 -18.22 26.14 2.97
N LYS A 906 -19.45 25.61 3.06
CA LYS A 906 -20.20 25.10 1.89
C LYS A 906 -20.50 26.23 0.90
N THR A 907 -20.95 27.38 1.40
CA THR A 907 -21.23 28.59 0.62
C THR A 907 -19.98 29.08 -0.11
N CYS A 908 -18.83 29.15 0.57
CA CYS A 908 -17.54 29.48 -0.05
C CYS A 908 -17.19 28.50 -1.17
N ILE A 909 -17.28 27.19 -0.93
CA ILE A 909 -16.96 26.16 -1.94
C ILE A 909 -17.84 26.32 -3.19
N THR A 910 -19.15 26.47 -3.02
CA THR A 910 -20.10 26.56 -4.14
C THR A 910 -19.89 27.83 -4.96
N HIS A 911 -19.77 28.99 -4.30
CA HIS A 911 -19.66 30.26 -5.01
C HIS A 911 -18.31 30.47 -5.65
N VAL A 912 -17.21 30.10 -4.98
CA VAL A 912 -15.87 30.15 -5.61
C VAL A 912 -15.84 29.26 -6.85
N GLN A 913 -16.40 28.05 -6.80
CA GLN A 913 -16.51 27.18 -7.98
C GLN A 913 -17.29 27.85 -9.11
N ARG A 914 -18.46 28.45 -8.83
CA ARG A 914 -19.30 29.14 -9.82
C ARG A 914 -18.59 30.33 -10.46
N ILE A 915 -17.98 31.18 -9.64
CA ILE A 915 -17.27 32.39 -10.07
C ILE A 915 -16.10 32.01 -10.99
N ILE A 916 -15.29 31.02 -10.62
CA ILE A 916 -14.17 30.55 -11.45
C ILE A 916 -14.65 29.91 -12.76
N ASN A 917 -15.69 29.08 -12.70
CA ASN A 917 -16.23 28.40 -13.89
C ASN A 917 -16.79 29.39 -14.92
N ARG A 918 -17.47 30.46 -14.47
CA ARG A 918 -17.97 31.54 -15.34
C ARG A 918 -16.84 32.49 -15.78
N GLY A 919 -15.81 32.59 -14.94
CA GLY A 919 -14.62 33.39 -15.18
C GLY A 919 -13.74 32.93 -16.34
N ARG A 920 -13.82 31.69 -16.86
CA ARG A 920 -13.00 31.11 -17.98
C ARG A 920 -11.81 31.98 -18.46
N PHE A 921 -10.80 32.16 -17.62
CA PHE A 921 -9.47 32.65 -18.00
C PHE A 921 -8.58 31.42 -18.20
N THR A 922 -8.87 30.62 -19.24
CA THR A 922 -8.31 29.27 -19.40
C THR A 922 -6.94 29.23 -20.07
N ARG A 923 -6.36 30.35 -20.55
CA ARG A 923 -5.04 30.29 -21.21
C ARG A 923 -3.90 29.84 -20.28
N SER A 924 -3.97 30.08 -18.96
CA SER A 924 -2.94 29.62 -18.00
C SER A 924 -3.21 28.20 -17.43
N MET A 925 -4.47 27.76 -17.39
CA MET A 925 -4.86 26.44 -16.85
C MET A 925 -4.96 25.34 -17.93
N GLU A 926 -5.35 25.67 -19.17
CA GLU A 926 -5.36 24.72 -20.29
C GLU A 926 -3.96 24.44 -20.85
N SER A 927 -3.07 25.43 -20.88
CA SER A 927 -1.64 25.22 -21.17
C SER A 927 -1.00 24.25 -20.16
N PHE A 928 -1.48 24.26 -18.91
CA PHE A 928 -1.07 23.30 -17.89
C PHE A 928 -1.64 21.88 -18.13
N ARG A 929 -2.91 21.76 -18.57
CA ARG A 929 -3.57 20.47 -18.88
C ARG A 929 -3.05 19.81 -20.16
N LEU A 930 -2.77 20.58 -21.22
CA LEU A 930 -2.07 20.10 -22.42
C LEU A 930 -0.64 19.61 -22.09
N GLY A 931 0.03 20.29 -21.16
CA GLY A 931 1.29 19.82 -20.58
C GLY A 931 1.20 18.45 -19.89
N GLN A 932 0.05 18.06 -19.33
CA GLN A 932 -0.12 16.77 -18.64
C GLN A 932 -0.27 15.57 -19.59
N TYR A 933 -0.92 15.74 -20.74
CA TYR A 933 -0.93 14.73 -21.81
C TYR A 933 0.49 14.58 -22.39
N ALA A 934 1.18 15.69 -22.63
CA ALA A 934 2.58 15.69 -23.04
C ALA A 934 3.49 15.03 -21.99
N LEU A 935 3.27 15.23 -20.69
CA LEU A 935 4.03 14.60 -19.60
C LEU A 935 3.72 13.11 -19.43
N SER A 936 2.52 12.65 -19.76
CA SER A 936 2.17 11.23 -19.76
C SER A 936 2.86 10.50 -20.92
N VAL A 937 2.88 11.12 -22.10
CA VAL A 937 3.69 10.69 -23.25
C VAL A 937 5.19 10.77 -22.93
N LEU A 938 5.65 11.80 -22.23
CA LEU A 938 7.04 11.96 -21.77
C LEU A 938 7.43 10.93 -20.71
N ASN A 939 6.50 10.50 -19.84
CA ASN A 939 6.73 9.46 -18.85
C ASN A 939 6.75 8.07 -19.51
N ILE A 940 5.86 7.81 -20.46
CA ILE A 940 5.90 6.62 -21.32
C ILE A 940 7.24 6.58 -22.07
N TRP A 941 7.67 7.69 -22.68
CA TRP A 941 8.99 7.87 -23.28
C TRP A 941 10.14 7.65 -22.28
N LYS A 942 10.05 8.19 -21.07
CA LYS A 942 11.07 8.03 -20.02
C LYS A 942 11.22 6.58 -19.56
N THR A 943 10.16 5.78 -19.63
CA THR A 943 10.16 4.36 -19.23
C THR A 943 10.28 3.40 -20.42
N SER A 944 10.28 3.91 -21.66
CA SER A 944 10.25 3.08 -22.85
C SER A 944 11.58 2.36 -23.08
N PRO A 945 11.56 1.17 -23.70
CA PRO A 945 12.76 0.53 -24.24
C PRO A 945 13.54 1.45 -25.20
N VAL A 946 12.82 2.31 -25.94
CA VAL A 946 13.36 3.27 -26.91
C VAL A 946 14.30 4.28 -26.26
N LYS A 947 13.93 4.86 -25.10
CA LYS A 947 14.84 5.78 -24.39
C LYS A 947 16.11 5.10 -23.89
N ARG A 948 16.03 3.84 -23.43
CA ARG A 948 17.22 3.06 -23.02
C ARG A 948 18.16 2.76 -24.19
N VAL A 949 17.63 2.72 -25.41
CA VAL A 949 18.44 2.67 -26.63
C VAL A 949 19.06 4.04 -26.91
N CYS A 950 18.29 5.14 -26.84
CA CYS A 950 18.82 6.50 -27.02
C CYS A 950 19.89 6.90 -25.98
N ASP A 951 19.71 6.52 -24.71
CA ASP A 951 20.67 6.80 -23.63
C ASP A 951 21.97 6.00 -23.84
N ARG A 952 21.90 4.75 -24.33
CA ARG A 952 23.09 3.96 -24.72
C ARG A 952 23.82 4.53 -25.93
N VAL A 953 23.08 5.07 -26.91
CA VAL A 953 23.65 5.78 -28.06
C VAL A 953 24.36 7.04 -27.58
N LYS A 954 23.69 7.84 -26.74
CA LYS A 954 24.24 9.06 -26.14
C LYS A 954 25.51 8.80 -25.32
N ASP A 955 25.52 7.78 -24.46
CA ASP A 955 26.69 7.44 -23.65
C ASP A 955 27.89 7.00 -24.52
N ARG A 956 27.63 6.27 -25.62
CA ARG A 956 28.64 5.96 -26.64
C ARG A 956 29.13 7.19 -27.42
N THR A 957 28.25 8.15 -27.72
CA THR A 957 28.64 9.40 -28.38
C THR A 957 29.49 10.28 -27.46
N GLN A 958 29.16 10.32 -26.17
CA GLN A 958 29.86 11.14 -25.15
C GLN A 958 31.20 10.54 -24.69
N SER A 959 31.42 9.23 -24.89
CA SER A 959 32.74 8.61 -24.70
C SER A 959 33.76 8.96 -25.81
N ASN A 960 33.33 9.63 -26.88
CA ASN A 960 34.20 10.04 -27.98
C ASN A 960 34.75 11.47 -27.76
N THR A 961 36.06 11.58 -27.54
CA THR A 961 36.76 12.83 -27.21
C THR A 961 36.60 13.93 -28.26
N TYR A 962 36.45 13.58 -29.55
CA TYR A 962 36.25 14.54 -30.62
C TYR A 962 34.85 15.15 -30.63
N ALA A 963 33.83 14.34 -30.32
CA ALA A 963 32.44 14.82 -30.23
C ALA A 963 32.26 15.79 -29.06
N ARG A 964 32.97 15.57 -27.95
CA ARG A 964 32.96 16.46 -26.79
C ARG A 964 33.60 17.82 -27.10
N SER A 965 34.77 17.82 -27.73
CA SER A 965 35.47 19.06 -28.10
C SER A 965 34.68 19.89 -29.13
N PHE A 966 33.96 19.24 -30.04
CA PHE A 966 33.08 19.92 -31.00
C PHE A 966 31.87 20.54 -30.30
N MET A 967 31.21 19.79 -29.39
CA MET A 967 30.05 20.28 -28.64
C MET A 967 30.40 21.45 -27.71
N ASP A 968 31.57 21.42 -27.06
CA ASP A 968 32.06 22.51 -26.22
C ASP A 968 32.37 23.77 -27.06
N GLY A 969 32.92 23.60 -28.27
CA GLY A 969 33.15 24.69 -29.22
C GLY A 969 31.83 25.32 -29.73
N CYS A 970 30.82 24.50 -30.04
CA CYS A 970 29.50 24.98 -30.44
C CYS A 970 28.77 25.71 -29.28
N ALA A 971 28.92 25.23 -28.05
CA ALA A 971 28.34 25.87 -26.87
C ALA A 971 28.95 27.25 -26.60
N GLN A 972 30.27 27.39 -26.75
CA GLN A 972 30.95 28.69 -26.65
C GLN A 972 30.53 29.66 -27.78
N GLY A 973 30.41 29.16 -29.02
CA GLY A 973 29.92 29.95 -30.15
C GLY A 973 28.48 30.45 -29.95
N TYR A 974 27.60 29.59 -29.45
CA TYR A 974 26.22 29.95 -29.12
C TYR A 974 26.14 31.03 -28.04
N GLN A 975 26.94 30.90 -26.97
CA GLN A 975 26.97 31.89 -25.89
C GLN A 975 27.43 33.27 -26.39
N HIS A 976 28.42 33.31 -27.28
CA HIS A 976 28.88 34.57 -27.89
C HIS A 976 27.83 35.19 -28.83
N CYS A 977 27.17 34.40 -29.66
CA CYS A 977 26.08 34.90 -30.51
C CYS A 977 24.88 35.41 -29.69
N SER A 978 24.54 34.74 -28.58
CA SER A 978 23.47 35.17 -27.69
C SER A 978 23.79 36.50 -27.00
N ASN A 979 25.04 36.70 -26.57
CA ASN A 979 25.46 37.96 -25.96
C ASN A 979 25.46 39.10 -26.98
N LEU A 980 25.94 38.84 -28.21
CA LEU A 980 25.94 39.82 -29.30
C LEU A 980 24.51 40.25 -29.67
N LEU A 981 23.57 39.30 -29.72
CA LEU A 981 22.15 39.58 -29.98
C LEU A 981 21.51 40.40 -28.85
N GLY A 982 21.90 40.13 -27.60
CA GLY A 982 21.47 40.91 -26.44
C GLY A 982 22.02 42.33 -26.43
N GLU A 983 23.25 42.55 -26.88
CA GLU A 983 23.82 43.90 -27.07
C GLU A 983 23.11 44.64 -28.21
N PHE A 984 22.88 43.98 -29.34
CA PHE A 984 22.17 44.56 -30.50
C PHE A 984 20.75 45.01 -30.16
N GLN A 985 20.03 44.26 -29.32
CA GLN A 985 18.68 44.61 -28.88
C GLN A 985 18.60 45.84 -27.97
N ARG A 986 19.72 46.24 -27.34
CA ARG A 986 19.80 47.39 -26.42
C ARG A 986 20.32 48.67 -27.08
N VAL A 987 20.62 48.64 -28.37
CA VAL A 987 20.97 49.85 -29.12
C VAL A 987 19.66 50.60 -29.40
N ASP A 988 19.46 51.72 -28.71
CA ASP A 988 18.34 52.64 -28.93
C ASP A 988 18.70 53.62 -30.07
N GLY A 989 17.88 53.64 -31.11
CA GLY A 989 18.13 54.38 -32.35
C GLY A 989 17.34 53.77 -33.52
N ASP A 990 17.30 54.46 -34.66
CA ASP A 990 16.59 53.97 -35.85
C ASP A 990 17.38 52.86 -36.59
N ILE A 991 16.94 52.46 -37.77
CA ILE A 991 17.56 51.36 -38.53
C ILE A 991 18.98 51.73 -38.99
N GLU A 992 19.27 53.01 -39.24
CA GLU A 992 20.60 53.47 -39.67
C GLU A 992 21.59 53.41 -38.50
N ASP A 993 21.18 53.80 -37.29
CA ASP A 993 22.00 53.69 -36.07
C ASP A 993 22.40 52.24 -35.75
N LYS A 994 21.44 51.31 -35.93
CA LYS A 994 21.68 49.87 -35.73
C LYS A 994 22.59 49.29 -36.81
N ALA A 995 22.54 49.80 -38.03
CA ALA A 995 23.42 49.41 -39.12
C ALA A 995 24.85 49.91 -38.90
N GLU A 996 25.02 51.14 -38.41
CA GLU A 996 26.31 51.74 -38.04
C GLU A 996 26.96 50.93 -36.89
N TRP A 997 26.19 50.58 -35.85
CA TRP A 997 26.69 49.75 -34.74
C TRP A 997 27.15 48.35 -35.19
N LEU A 998 26.37 47.71 -36.08
CA LEU A 998 26.73 46.41 -36.67
C LEU A 998 28.02 46.50 -37.49
N LYS A 999 28.21 47.60 -38.23
CA LYS A 999 29.42 47.86 -39.01
C LYS A 999 30.63 48.01 -38.10
N ASP A 1000 30.53 48.80 -37.03
CA ASP A 1000 31.61 48.99 -36.05
C ASP A 1000 31.99 47.71 -35.31
N LYS A 1001 31.01 46.90 -34.88
CA LYS A 1001 31.29 45.59 -34.26
C LYS A 1001 31.93 44.62 -35.24
N THR A 1002 31.51 44.64 -36.51
CA THR A 1002 32.11 43.79 -37.55
C THR A 1002 33.56 44.17 -37.80
N VAL A 1003 33.88 45.46 -37.86
CA VAL A 1003 35.25 45.98 -37.98
C VAL A 1003 36.10 45.58 -36.77
N PHE A 1004 35.57 45.70 -35.55
CA PHE A 1004 36.24 45.27 -34.32
C PHE A 1004 36.63 43.78 -34.32
N TYR A 1005 35.71 42.89 -34.70
CA TYR A 1005 36.00 41.45 -34.75
C TYR A 1005 36.92 41.06 -35.90
N LEU A 1006 36.85 41.75 -37.05
CA LEU A 1006 37.79 41.58 -38.14
C LEU A 1006 39.20 42.03 -37.75
N ASP A 1007 39.34 43.07 -36.94
CA ASP A 1007 40.64 43.53 -36.47
C ASP A 1007 41.26 42.52 -35.49
N ILE A 1008 40.48 41.95 -34.56
CA ILE A 1008 40.93 40.85 -33.68
C ILE A 1008 41.40 39.63 -34.50
N LEU A 1009 40.66 39.26 -35.55
CA LEU A 1009 41.02 38.15 -36.44
C LEU A 1009 42.30 38.46 -37.23
N LYS A 1010 42.43 39.68 -37.73
CA LYS A 1010 43.63 40.18 -38.41
C LYS A 1010 44.84 40.17 -37.47
N THR A 1011 44.72 40.62 -36.23
CA THR A 1011 45.79 40.58 -35.22
C THR A 1011 46.20 39.14 -34.90
N ARG A 1012 45.24 38.21 -34.77
CA ARG A 1012 45.52 36.77 -34.55
C ARG A 1012 46.18 36.10 -35.75
N ALA A 1013 45.78 36.46 -36.97
CA ALA A 1013 46.39 35.94 -38.19
C ALA A 1013 47.82 36.46 -38.40
N ILE A 1014 48.05 37.75 -38.17
CA ILE A 1014 49.38 38.38 -38.30
C ILE A 1014 50.36 37.82 -37.25
N ASN A 1015 49.89 37.54 -36.04
CA ASN A 1015 50.70 36.98 -34.96
C ASN A 1015 50.75 35.44 -34.98
N HIS A 1016 50.22 34.80 -36.03
CA HIS A 1016 50.26 33.35 -36.14
C HIS A 1016 51.72 32.89 -36.36
N PRO A 1017 52.24 31.91 -35.59
CA PRO A 1017 53.67 31.56 -35.58
C PRO A 1017 54.27 31.25 -36.96
N ARG A 1018 53.47 30.64 -37.85
CA ARG A 1018 53.90 30.31 -39.23
C ARG A 1018 53.99 31.51 -40.16
N ILE A 1019 53.15 32.53 -39.97
CA ILE A 1019 53.18 33.77 -40.79
C ILE A 1019 54.33 34.65 -40.32
N VAL A 1020 54.60 34.69 -39.01
CA VAL A 1020 55.78 35.35 -38.43
C VAL A 1020 57.08 34.69 -38.93
N ASP A 1021 57.16 33.35 -38.99
CA ASP A 1021 58.31 32.62 -39.54
C ASP A 1021 58.53 32.92 -41.04
N LEU A 1022 57.46 32.91 -41.86
CA LEU A 1022 57.54 33.27 -43.29
C LEU A 1022 57.99 34.71 -43.53
N ARG A 1023 57.48 35.67 -42.74
CA ARG A 1023 57.88 37.08 -42.81
C ARG A 1023 59.36 37.26 -42.46
N THR A 1024 59.83 36.53 -41.44
CA THR A 1024 61.22 36.57 -40.99
C THR A 1024 62.18 35.95 -42.04
N ARG A 1025 61.73 34.90 -42.75
CA ARG A 1025 62.51 34.31 -43.86
C ARG A 1025 62.53 35.20 -45.10
N TRP A 1026 61.43 35.91 -45.41
CA TRP A 1026 61.38 36.86 -46.51
C TRP A 1026 62.23 38.11 -46.25
N SER A 1027 62.22 38.65 -45.03
CA SER A 1027 63.04 39.80 -44.65
C SER A 1027 64.54 39.51 -44.75
N ASN A 1028 64.95 38.26 -44.54
CA ASN A 1028 66.36 37.82 -44.56
C ASN A 1028 66.91 37.53 -45.98
N LEU A 1029 66.14 37.73 -47.04
CA LEU A 1029 66.65 37.63 -48.42
C LEU A 1029 67.29 38.96 -48.86
N ASN A 1030 68.48 38.89 -49.46
CA ASN A 1030 69.14 40.04 -50.12
C ASN A 1030 68.19 40.61 -51.21
N ASP A 1031 68.13 41.94 -51.32
CA ASP A 1031 67.32 42.68 -52.29
C ASP A 1031 67.61 42.30 -53.75
N ASP A 1032 68.83 41.87 -54.08
CA ASP A 1032 69.12 41.29 -55.40
C ASP A 1032 68.31 40.02 -55.66
N LYS A 1033 68.15 39.15 -54.66
CA LYS A 1033 67.35 37.93 -54.78
C LYS A 1033 65.85 38.25 -54.84
N LYS A 1034 65.38 39.24 -54.08
CA LYS A 1034 63.98 39.69 -54.13
C LYS A 1034 63.63 40.32 -55.49
N PHE A 1035 64.55 41.09 -56.07
CA PHE A 1035 64.42 41.66 -57.41
C PHE A 1035 64.38 40.56 -58.48
N TRP A 1036 65.36 39.63 -58.46
CA TRP A 1036 65.39 38.52 -59.41
C TRP A 1036 64.19 37.59 -59.28
N TYR A 1037 63.69 37.28 -58.07
CA TYR A 1037 62.47 36.48 -57.91
C TYR A 1037 61.21 37.19 -58.42
N SER A 1038 61.14 38.51 -58.31
CA SER A 1038 60.00 39.29 -58.83
C SER A 1038 60.03 39.41 -60.35
N VAL A 1039 61.22 39.58 -60.94
CA VAL A 1039 61.45 39.59 -62.39
C VAL A 1039 61.20 38.19 -62.99
N LEU A 1040 61.64 37.11 -62.31
CA LEU A 1040 61.37 35.73 -62.74
C LEU A 1040 59.87 35.45 -62.75
N LEU A 1041 59.12 35.93 -61.75
CA LEU A 1041 57.67 35.74 -61.67
C LEU A 1041 56.93 36.40 -62.85
N VAL A 1042 57.33 37.62 -63.21
CA VAL A 1042 56.70 38.38 -64.31
C VAL A 1042 57.08 37.81 -65.69
N ILE A 1043 58.33 37.42 -65.90
CA ILE A 1043 58.77 36.77 -67.16
C ILE A 1043 58.12 35.39 -67.31
N THR A 1044 57.96 34.64 -66.22
CA THR A 1044 57.32 33.31 -66.24
C THR A 1044 55.83 33.43 -66.55
N LEU A 1045 55.14 34.45 -66.01
CA LEU A 1045 53.73 34.72 -66.32
C LEU A 1045 53.52 35.15 -67.78
N PHE A 1046 54.46 35.90 -68.37
CA PHE A 1046 54.36 36.36 -69.75
C PHE A 1046 54.67 35.25 -70.78
N LEU A 1047 55.65 34.38 -70.49
CA LEU A 1047 55.98 33.22 -71.33
C LEU A 1047 54.92 32.11 -71.26
N LEU A 1048 54.22 31.95 -70.13
CA LEU A 1048 53.10 31.00 -69.99
C LEU A 1048 51.86 31.42 -70.78
N VAL A 1049 51.61 32.72 -70.94
CA VAL A 1049 50.46 33.21 -71.73
C VAL A 1049 50.74 33.13 -73.23
N ALA A 1050 52.00 33.27 -73.66
CA ALA A 1050 52.40 33.20 -75.06
C ALA A 1050 52.49 31.76 -75.61
N ASP A 1051 52.80 30.75 -74.78
CA ASP A 1051 52.95 29.34 -75.22
C ASP A 1051 51.64 28.52 -75.14
N VAL A 1052 50.60 29.03 -74.45
CA VAL A 1052 49.26 28.39 -74.35
C VAL A 1052 48.43 28.53 -75.65
N GLN A 1053 48.82 29.43 -76.56
CA GLN A 1053 48.11 29.67 -77.81
C GLN A 1053 48.71 28.95 -79.03
N ASN A 1054 49.75 28.13 -78.86
CA ASN A 1054 50.42 27.43 -79.96
C ASN A 1054 50.36 25.91 -79.75
N GLU A 1055 49.56 25.19 -80.56
CA GLU A 1055 49.27 23.76 -80.35
C GLU A 1055 50.49 22.83 -80.52
N ASN A 1056 51.61 23.32 -81.06
CA ASN A 1056 52.89 22.60 -81.15
C ASN A 1056 54.03 23.25 -80.33
N GLY A 1057 53.69 24.11 -79.37
CA GLY A 1057 54.63 24.77 -78.47
C GLY A 1057 55.26 23.83 -77.44
N LEU A 1058 56.36 24.27 -76.83
CA LEU A 1058 57.18 23.48 -75.89
C LEU A 1058 56.34 22.99 -74.68
N PHE A 1059 55.26 23.71 -74.33
CA PHE A 1059 54.32 23.32 -73.28
C PHE A 1059 53.58 21.99 -73.52
N GLN A 1060 53.18 21.66 -74.76
CA GLN A 1060 52.44 20.43 -75.06
C GLN A 1060 53.33 19.18 -75.20
N LEU A 1061 54.54 19.33 -75.74
CA LEU A 1061 55.42 18.19 -76.04
C LEU A 1061 56.39 17.84 -74.91
N VAL A 1062 56.83 18.81 -74.09
CA VAL A 1062 57.84 18.59 -73.04
C VAL A 1062 57.35 19.04 -71.67
N THR A 1063 56.68 20.19 -71.55
CA THR A 1063 56.17 20.64 -70.25
C THR A 1063 54.97 19.81 -69.80
N TRP A 1064 54.09 19.32 -70.68
CA TRP A 1064 52.91 18.51 -70.30
C TRP A 1064 53.27 17.14 -69.68
N PRO A 1065 54.25 16.36 -70.15
CA PRO A 1065 54.70 15.14 -69.46
C PRO A 1065 55.40 15.41 -68.11
N VAL A 1066 56.13 16.52 -67.95
CA VAL A 1066 56.73 16.91 -66.65
C VAL A 1066 55.68 17.49 -65.71
N CYS A 1067 54.73 18.27 -66.22
CA CYS A 1067 53.51 18.67 -65.53
C CYS A 1067 52.69 17.44 -65.13
N LYS A 1068 52.65 16.36 -65.92
CA LYS A 1068 51.99 15.09 -65.53
C LYS A 1068 52.68 14.44 -64.32
N THR A 1069 54.01 14.48 -64.22
CA THR A 1069 54.76 13.99 -63.05
C THR A 1069 54.65 14.94 -61.85
N MET A 1070 54.70 16.26 -62.06
CA MET A 1070 54.38 17.25 -61.02
C MET A 1070 52.93 17.14 -60.59
N PHE A 1071 51.98 16.80 -61.46
CA PHE A 1071 50.58 16.50 -61.11
C PHE A 1071 50.46 15.18 -60.36
N THR A 1072 51.35 14.18 -60.53
CA THR A 1072 51.38 12.98 -59.67
C THR A 1072 51.90 13.29 -58.26
N VAL A 1073 52.89 14.18 -58.11
CA VAL A 1073 53.36 14.65 -56.80
C VAL A 1073 52.37 15.64 -56.17
N LEU A 1074 51.78 16.54 -56.95
CA LEU A 1074 50.68 17.41 -56.53
C LEU A 1074 49.43 16.58 -56.22
N TYR A 1075 49.20 15.44 -56.87
CA TYR A 1075 48.16 14.45 -56.56
C TYR A 1075 48.45 13.71 -55.26
N GLU A 1076 49.69 13.30 -54.96
CA GLU A 1076 50.04 12.72 -53.64
C GLU A 1076 50.02 13.77 -52.51
N MET A 1077 50.42 15.02 -52.78
CA MET A 1077 50.28 16.13 -51.84
C MET A 1077 48.81 16.53 -51.66
N LEU A 1078 48.00 16.54 -52.72
CA LEU A 1078 46.54 16.67 -52.66
C LEU A 1078 45.89 15.42 -52.04
N ARG A 1079 46.47 14.22 -52.11
CA ARG A 1079 45.98 13.00 -51.44
C ARG A 1079 46.22 13.08 -49.93
N ILE A 1080 47.30 13.72 -49.49
CA ILE A 1080 47.58 14.05 -48.08
C ILE A 1080 46.78 15.29 -47.61
N LEU A 1081 46.60 16.30 -48.46
CA LEU A 1081 45.75 17.47 -48.19
C LEU A 1081 44.25 17.17 -48.27
N PHE A 1082 43.84 16.15 -49.04
CA PHE A 1082 42.53 15.51 -48.95
C PHE A 1082 42.49 14.52 -47.79
N TYR A 1083 43.60 13.96 -47.29
CA TYR A 1083 43.55 13.12 -46.07
C TYR A 1083 43.07 13.89 -44.83
N ILE A 1084 43.26 15.22 -44.80
CA ILE A 1084 42.82 16.11 -43.71
C ILE A 1084 41.29 16.38 -43.72
N PRO A 1085 40.62 16.66 -44.86
CA PRO A 1085 39.17 16.70 -44.97
C PRO A 1085 38.52 15.35 -45.29
N VAL A 1086 39.25 14.32 -45.75
CA VAL A 1086 38.71 12.96 -45.98
C VAL A 1086 38.47 12.25 -44.67
N ARG A 1087 39.15 12.54 -43.56
CA ARG A 1087 38.72 12.00 -42.26
C ARG A 1087 37.38 12.62 -41.78
N PRO A 1088 37.13 13.92 -41.95
CA PRO A 1088 35.80 14.53 -41.85
C PRO A 1088 34.81 14.10 -42.92
N VAL A 1089 35.21 13.76 -44.15
CA VAL A 1089 34.31 13.38 -45.27
C VAL A 1089 34.00 11.88 -45.28
N PHE A 1090 34.93 10.97 -44.97
CA PHE A 1090 34.62 9.62 -44.52
C PHE A 1090 33.92 9.66 -43.16
N GLY A 1091 34.20 10.65 -42.32
CA GLY A 1091 33.47 10.91 -41.08
C GLY A 1091 32.06 11.45 -41.31
N LEU A 1092 31.82 12.20 -42.41
CA LEU A 1092 30.54 12.76 -42.86
C LEU A 1092 29.79 11.81 -43.76
N ILE A 1093 30.46 10.92 -44.49
CA ILE A 1093 29.88 9.81 -45.27
C ILE A 1093 29.59 8.66 -44.32
N ARG A 1094 30.45 8.37 -43.34
CA ARG A 1094 30.11 7.47 -42.23
C ARG A 1094 29.10 8.12 -41.30
N CYS A 1095 29.14 9.42 -41.00
CA CYS A 1095 28.02 10.09 -40.34
C CYS A 1095 26.81 10.18 -41.24
N ALA A 1096 26.89 10.26 -42.56
CA ALA A 1096 25.73 10.32 -43.45
C ALA A 1096 25.16 8.93 -43.70
N ILE A 1097 25.97 7.87 -43.69
CA ILE A 1097 25.58 6.46 -43.71
C ILE A 1097 25.06 6.05 -42.34
N GLU A 1098 25.66 6.50 -41.24
CA GLU A 1098 25.14 6.31 -39.87
C GLU A 1098 23.91 7.18 -39.65
N VAL A 1099 23.83 8.39 -40.20
CA VAL A 1099 22.61 9.22 -40.22
C VAL A 1099 21.60 8.61 -41.17
N LEU A 1100 21.99 7.97 -42.29
CA LEU A 1100 21.07 7.21 -43.15
C LEU A 1100 20.59 5.95 -42.43
N TRP A 1101 21.45 5.25 -41.68
CA TRP A 1101 21.08 4.09 -40.87
C TRP A 1101 20.25 4.49 -39.68
N ILE A 1102 20.53 5.65 -39.06
CA ILE A 1102 19.71 6.27 -38.02
C ILE A 1102 18.40 6.76 -38.62
N LEU A 1103 18.37 7.28 -39.86
CA LEU A 1103 17.15 7.70 -40.55
C LEU A 1103 16.33 6.50 -41.02
N VAL A 1104 16.97 5.43 -41.50
CA VAL A 1104 16.35 4.15 -41.85
C VAL A 1104 15.86 3.46 -40.58
N ASP A 1105 16.61 3.48 -39.48
CA ASP A 1105 16.15 3.02 -38.17
C ASP A 1105 15.04 3.93 -37.66
N ILE A 1106 15.11 5.24 -37.82
CA ILE A 1106 14.02 6.16 -37.44
C ILE A 1106 12.81 5.85 -38.29
N VAL A 1107 12.93 5.58 -39.59
CA VAL A 1107 11.82 5.25 -40.49
C VAL A 1107 11.25 3.87 -40.16
N ILE A 1108 12.08 2.83 -39.98
CA ILE A 1108 11.67 1.49 -39.56
C ILE A 1108 11.02 1.55 -38.18
N ASN A 1109 11.58 2.29 -37.23
CA ASN A 1109 11.01 2.47 -35.90
C ASN A 1109 9.78 3.38 -35.92
N THR A 1110 9.67 4.33 -36.85
CA THR A 1110 8.46 5.15 -37.04
C THR A 1110 7.35 4.33 -37.68
N ILE A 1111 7.67 3.45 -38.64
CA ILE A 1111 6.75 2.48 -39.22
C ILE A 1111 6.33 1.45 -38.16
N LEU A 1112 7.26 0.89 -37.37
CA LEU A 1112 6.95 0.02 -36.24
C LEU A 1112 6.15 0.76 -35.16
N CYS A 1113 6.43 2.04 -34.91
CA CYS A 1113 5.67 2.86 -33.97
C CYS A 1113 4.27 3.14 -34.51
N LEU A 1114 4.12 3.42 -35.81
CA LEU A 1114 2.83 3.55 -36.49
C LEU A 1114 2.07 2.23 -36.51
N MET A 1115 2.72 1.11 -36.79
CA MET A 1115 2.12 -0.23 -36.71
C MET A 1115 1.73 -0.57 -35.27
N ASN A 1116 2.51 -0.19 -34.27
CA ASN A 1116 2.17 -0.35 -32.86
C ASN A 1116 1.05 0.61 -32.44
N ILE A 1117 1.01 1.84 -32.94
CA ILE A 1117 -0.08 2.79 -32.73
C ILE A 1117 -1.35 2.26 -33.40
N VAL A 1118 -1.27 1.74 -34.62
CA VAL A 1118 -2.38 1.10 -35.33
C VAL A 1118 -2.81 -0.18 -34.58
N THR A 1119 -1.88 -0.98 -34.06
CA THR A 1119 -2.18 -2.16 -33.23
C THR A 1119 -2.83 -1.77 -31.91
N ILE A 1120 -2.38 -0.68 -31.27
CA ILE A 1120 -2.99 -0.09 -30.07
C ILE A 1120 -4.38 0.48 -30.40
N LEU A 1121 -4.55 1.16 -31.54
CA LEU A 1121 -5.82 1.71 -32.01
C LEU A 1121 -6.80 0.62 -32.46
N LEU A 1122 -6.31 -0.50 -32.97
CA LEU A 1122 -7.09 -1.70 -33.33
C LEU A 1122 -7.41 -2.56 -32.10
N LEU A 1123 -6.59 -2.51 -31.05
CA LEU A 1123 -6.85 -3.14 -29.74
C LEU A 1123 -7.64 -2.25 -28.78
N LEU A 1124 -7.73 -0.93 -29.06
CA LEU A 1124 -8.48 0.05 -28.26
C LEU A 1124 -9.98 -0.30 -28.12
N PRO A 1125 -10.66 -0.89 -29.13
CA PRO A 1125 -12.03 -1.34 -28.98
C PRO A 1125 -12.18 -2.60 -28.10
N ALA A 1126 -11.09 -3.31 -27.80
CA ALA A 1126 -11.07 -4.55 -27.02
C ALA A 1126 -10.63 -4.36 -25.55
N THR A 1127 -10.18 -3.16 -25.15
CA THR A 1127 -9.83 -2.80 -23.75
C THR A 1127 -10.77 -1.77 -23.18
#